data_AF-A0A9E2I6J6-F1
#
_entry.id   AF-A0A9E2I6J6-F1
#
_cell.length_a   1.000
_cell.length_b   1.000
_cell.length_c   1.000
_cell.angle_alpha   90.00
_cell.angle_beta   90.00
_cell.angle_gamma   90.00
#
_symmetry.space_group_name_H-M   'P 1'
#
loop_
_entity.id
_entity.type
_entity.pdbx_description
1 polymer ?
#
loop_
_entity_poly.entity_id
_entity_poly.type
_entity_poly.pdbx_seq_one_letter_code
_entity_poly.pdbx_strand_id
1 'polypeptide(L)'
;VIKEDNPFPGICGRICNHRCEEACNRSLLDEPLNIRALKRFVTDKVYAEEREPPESYEIKYDQRVAIIGAGPCGLTTAQDLCKLGYRVTVFESLPVAGGMLRVGVPEYRLPASIVDREVQDIVDLGVELRLNTFVENLDDVFDEGFDALLIAVGAHEGIRLPIPGADLEGVLVNTVFLRDVRLDNPPQLGKRVAVVGAGDVAMDVARTAVRLGADVSLYYRRTRSESTAGEEEIRHAEEEGVDFNFQVTPVEIVGDENKRMTGITCVRTEQGLPDATGRRQPVPIPGSEHFVPCDNIIFSVGQRAGLAFIPESAGVGITKQATIAVNPNTMAATRPGVFAAGDATTGTAFVIEAVEAGHCAAASIHRYLRGEELESPPKPRLPVVQMSQAEVEEQVIQGEAQIQPRVPMDELPVEQRLSTFEEVVAGYTDEQAQVEAARCLACGLCAECLSCQYECGRDAIDHNMVAREEQFDVGAIILAPGYQTYNAELSAEYSFGRYPNVVTALQFERLLSASGPTSGHVERPSDHKPAQKIAFLQCVGSRDQNHDYCSAVCCMYATKEAIMTIEHEPDTEVHVFMMDMRAFSKGYEAYYQCAQEKYGINYTRCRISEVKQTPGTGNLVVRYASDQGSGIRDQGLGTRDQGLVPSPQSLVPNPQSLIEAEFDLVVLSVGMEISDSVKRLGGRLGVELDEYGFCRSIRFNPIETSRPGIYAVGPFREPKDIPESVVEASGAAAASAGLLAEARWTLTNEREYPPERDVSGETARIGVFVCHCGSNIGGFLDVPDVAEYANTLPNVIHSEDTLYACSQDSIKLITERVEEHKLNRVVVASCTPLTHAPLFQDSIRAAGLNPYLFEMANIRNQCSWVHSDDWDTATTKAKELVRMAIARAALLEPQNMVDVPVHSTALVIGGGAAGMTAAISLAEQGFPVHLVEKEAELGGNLRYVFTLLETGYQGLETNDPQYVLRRLVEQIHAIPNITVHMESQVIATGGFVGNFASTIQHSDGSLKEISHGATILATGAQEYRGTEYGHGSDPRIVTQQEFEELLAGKLGIGKLGIGKLGTNLPTYQPTNLPTYQSTSLPTTNLPNSVVMIQCIGPAEKYCSRICCTVAIKNALALKERNPNAQITILYKDIRTYGFKERLYTKAREHGVIFVRYNDTHEPEVRVGESASQRVGESASRRVSESANQRVSESANQRVGESASQRDSISNPQSPISNPQSPISNPQSPIS
;
A
#
# COMPACT_ATOMS: atom_id res chain seq x y z
N VAL A 1 22.28 -0.61 6.33
CA VAL A 1 21.81 -1.70 7.22
C VAL A 1 22.70 -1.91 8.46
N ILE A 2 23.61 -2.90 8.59
CA ILE A 2 24.23 -3.22 9.91
C ILE A 2 24.92 -2.02 10.59
N LYS A 3 25.66 -1.19 9.84
CA LYS A 3 26.34 0.00 10.35
C LYS A 3 25.41 1.15 10.79
N GLU A 4 24.12 1.10 10.45
CA GLU A 4 23.15 2.15 10.84
C GLU A 4 22.92 2.13 12.35
N ASP A 5 22.69 0.94 12.93
CA ASP A 5 22.43 0.74 14.36
C ASP A 5 23.66 0.30 15.16
N ASN A 6 24.66 -0.30 14.50
CA ASN A 6 25.89 -0.73 15.17
C ASN A 6 27.11 -0.14 14.47
N PRO A 7 27.74 0.91 15.04
CA PRO A 7 28.96 1.51 14.48
C PRO A 7 30.16 0.56 14.44
N PHE A 8 30.13 -0.51 15.23
CA PHE A 8 31.26 -1.42 15.43
C PHE A 8 30.95 -2.88 15.02
N PRO A 9 30.48 -3.14 13.79
CA PRO A 9 29.99 -4.46 13.43
C PRO A 9 31.10 -5.52 13.35
N GLY A 10 32.31 -5.15 12.93
CA GLY A 10 33.47 -6.03 12.84
C GLY A 10 34.05 -6.37 14.21
N ILE A 11 34.00 -5.43 15.16
CA ILE A 11 34.33 -5.67 16.58
C ILE A 11 33.27 -6.56 17.22
N CYS A 12 31.98 -6.24 17.11
CA CYS A 12 30.91 -7.05 17.67
C CYS A 12 30.85 -8.47 17.06
N GLY A 13 31.21 -8.63 15.78
CA GLY A 13 31.33 -9.93 15.14
C GLY A 13 32.40 -10.83 15.76
N ARG A 14 33.35 -10.28 16.53
CA ARG A 14 34.42 -11.02 17.20
C ARG A 14 34.13 -11.26 18.68
N ILE A 15 33.72 -10.22 19.40
CA ILE A 15 33.72 -10.25 20.88
C ILE A 15 32.35 -10.04 21.53
N CYS A 16 31.27 -9.99 20.76
CA CYS A 16 29.92 -9.85 21.34
C CYS A 16 29.49 -11.12 22.10
N ASN A 17 28.71 -10.92 23.17
CA ASN A 17 28.04 -11.97 23.92
C ASN A 17 26.80 -12.55 23.22
N HIS A 18 26.50 -12.11 22.01
CA HIS A 18 25.54 -12.72 21.09
C HIS A 18 24.14 -13.02 21.69
N ARG A 19 23.60 -12.13 22.55
CA ARG A 19 22.23 -12.26 23.13
C ARG A 19 21.13 -12.44 22.08
N CYS A 20 21.34 -11.98 20.85
CA CYS A 20 20.46 -12.24 19.71
C CYS A 20 20.26 -13.73 19.43
N GLU A 21 21.25 -14.58 19.71
CA GLU A 21 21.19 -16.02 19.49
C GLU A 21 20.31 -16.72 20.56
N GLU A 22 20.20 -16.15 21.77
CA GLU A 22 19.30 -16.64 22.82
C GLU A 22 17.83 -16.49 22.43
N ALA A 23 17.50 -15.47 21.63
CA ALA A 23 16.14 -15.18 21.15
C ALA A 23 15.79 -15.87 19.82
N CYS A 24 16.73 -16.62 19.21
CA CYS A 24 16.51 -17.24 17.92
C CYS A 24 15.48 -18.38 18.02
N ASN A 25 14.38 -18.32 17.28
CA ASN A 25 13.36 -19.39 17.24
C ASN A 25 13.94 -20.75 16.82
N ARG A 26 15.09 -20.76 16.12
CA ARG A 26 15.78 -22.00 15.72
C ARG A 26 16.22 -22.86 16.91
N SER A 27 16.43 -22.26 18.08
CA SER A 27 16.72 -22.97 19.33
C SER A 27 15.60 -23.91 19.78
N LEU A 28 14.38 -23.79 19.23
CA LEU A 28 13.27 -24.73 19.45
C LEU A 28 13.44 -26.04 18.64
N LEU A 29 14.31 -26.05 17.64
CA LEU A 29 14.57 -27.18 16.75
C LEU A 29 15.94 -27.83 17.01
N ASP A 30 17.01 -27.04 16.96
CA ASP A 30 18.39 -27.50 17.24
C ASP A 30 19.26 -26.43 17.92
N GLU A 31 20.21 -25.83 17.20
CA GLU A 31 21.11 -24.80 17.71
C GLU A 31 20.75 -23.45 17.06
N PRO A 32 20.88 -22.33 17.78
CA PRO A 32 20.63 -21.02 17.18
C PRO A 32 21.55 -20.77 15.97
N LEU A 33 21.12 -19.86 15.10
CA LEU A 33 21.99 -19.35 14.05
C LEU A 33 23.23 -18.69 14.67
N ASN A 34 24.37 -18.85 14.02
CA ASN A 34 25.62 -18.19 14.35
C ASN A 34 25.62 -16.73 13.89
N ILE A 35 24.71 -15.93 14.45
CA ILE A 35 24.50 -14.52 14.08
C ILE A 35 25.79 -13.73 14.27
N ARG A 36 26.57 -14.04 15.33
CA ARG A 36 27.88 -13.42 15.55
C ARG A 36 28.84 -13.66 14.38
N ALA A 37 28.99 -14.91 13.94
CA ALA A 37 29.89 -15.25 12.83
C ALA A 37 29.39 -14.76 11.47
N LEU A 38 28.07 -14.80 11.21
CA LEU A 38 27.49 -14.25 9.99
C LEU A 38 27.70 -12.73 9.91
N LYS A 39 27.55 -12.01 11.03
CA LYS A 39 27.88 -10.59 11.12
C LYS A 39 29.35 -10.34 10.80
N ARG A 40 30.26 -11.13 11.41
CA ARG A 40 31.71 -11.06 11.13
C ARG A 40 32.01 -11.31 9.66
N PHE A 41 31.43 -12.34 9.05
CA PHE A 41 31.62 -12.68 7.65
C PHE A 41 31.29 -11.51 6.73
N VAL A 42 30.10 -10.90 6.91
CA VAL A 42 29.68 -9.74 6.10
C VAL A 42 30.66 -8.58 6.27
N THR A 43 31.11 -8.30 7.49
CA THR A 43 32.07 -7.21 7.72
C THR A 43 33.45 -7.51 7.16
N ASP A 44 33.95 -8.74 7.31
CA ASP A 44 35.27 -9.12 6.81
C ASP A 44 35.31 -9.10 5.28
N LYS A 45 34.19 -9.41 4.60
CA LYS A 45 34.05 -9.23 3.15
C LYS A 45 34.18 -7.78 2.71
N VAL A 46 33.47 -6.87 3.37
CA VAL A 46 33.61 -5.43 3.11
C VAL A 46 35.02 -4.93 3.46
N TYR A 47 35.64 -5.49 4.50
CA TYR A 47 36.96 -5.06 4.93
C TYR A 47 38.11 -5.60 4.08
N ALA A 48 37.86 -6.64 3.28
CA ALA A 48 38.79 -7.10 2.26
C ALA A 48 38.90 -6.13 1.07
N GLU A 49 37.91 -5.26 0.86
CA GLU A 49 37.95 -4.21 -0.15
C GLU A 49 38.72 -2.98 0.35
N GLU A 50 39.18 -2.15 -0.60
CA GLU A 50 39.87 -0.91 -0.30
C GLU A 50 38.97 0.03 0.51
N ARG A 51 39.54 0.68 1.53
CA ARG A 51 38.76 1.56 2.41
C ARG A 51 38.42 2.85 1.68
N GLU A 52 37.13 3.06 1.45
CA GLU A 52 36.57 4.36 1.06
C GLU A 52 36.16 5.14 2.32
N PRO A 53 36.78 6.31 2.60
CA PRO A 53 36.41 7.14 3.73
C PRO A 53 34.98 7.65 3.59
N PRO A 54 34.16 7.64 4.65
CA PRO A 54 32.85 8.26 4.60
C PRO A 54 32.96 9.78 4.47
N GLU A 55 31.97 10.40 3.82
CA GLU A 55 31.89 11.86 3.75
C GLU A 55 31.52 12.46 5.11
N SER A 56 32.12 13.61 5.43
CA SER A 56 31.79 14.36 6.63
C SER A 56 30.39 14.97 6.54
N TYR A 57 29.64 14.96 7.64
CA TYR A 57 28.32 15.58 7.68
C TYR A 57 28.40 17.11 7.66
N GLU A 58 27.42 17.74 7.01
CA GLU A 58 27.28 19.20 7.03
C GLU A 58 26.97 19.72 8.43
N ILE A 59 27.66 20.78 8.83
CA ILE A 59 27.45 21.45 10.12
C ILE A 59 26.19 22.31 10.02
N LYS A 60 25.13 21.92 10.73
CA LYS A 60 23.83 22.61 10.75
C LYS A 60 23.69 23.55 11.95
N TYR A 61 24.47 23.33 13.00
CA TYR A 61 24.32 24.01 14.28
C TYR A 61 25.63 24.61 14.76
N ASP A 62 25.54 25.82 15.35
CA ASP A 62 26.71 26.52 15.90
C ASP A 62 27.17 25.94 17.25
N GLN A 63 26.30 25.21 17.96
CA GLN A 63 26.61 24.62 19.25
C GLN A 63 27.70 23.54 19.16
N ARG A 64 28.55 23.48 20.18
CA ARG A 64 29.69 22.56 20.26
C ARG A 64 29.50 21.56 21.39
N VAL A 65 29.83 20.29 21.13
CA VAL A 65 29.72 19.21 22.12
C VAL A 65 31.09 18.58 22.40
N ALA A 66 31.43 18.45 23.68
CA ALA A 66 32.62 17.75 24.14
C ALA A 66 32.29 16.32 24.60
N ILE A 67 33.14 15.36 24.26
CA ILE A 67 33.01 13.97 24.72
C ILE A 67 34.33 13.55 25.36
N ILE A 68 34.30 13.13 26.62
CA ILE A 68 35.48 12.66 27.35
C ILE A 68 35.52 11.13 27.32
N GLY A 69 36.48 10.59 26.56
CA GLY A 69 36.70 9.16 26.35
C GLY A 69 36.34 8.72 24.93
N ALA A 70 37.30 8.11 24.21
CA ALA A 70 37.11 7.58 22.86
C ALA A 70 36.82 6.07 22.87
N GLY A 71 36.05 5.59 23.86
CA GLY A 71 35.52 4.22 23.87
C GLY A 71 34.27 4.08 22.99
N PRO A 72 33.70 2.85 22.88
CA PRO A 72 32.52 2.62 22.04
C PRO A 72 31.35 3.56 22.34
N CYS A 73 31.06 3.85 23.62
CA CYS A 73 29.99 4.79 23.98
C CYS A 73 30.26 6.21 23.45
N GLY A 74 31.44 6.77 23.72
CA GLY A 74 31.78 8.13 23.30
C GLY A 74 31.85 8.29 21.77
N LEU A 75 32.40 7.30 21.07
CA LEU A 75 32.49 7.29 19.61
C LEU A 75 31.10 7.13 18.95
N THR A 76 30.22 6.28 19.48
CA THR A 76 28.82 6.20 19.02
C THR A 76 28.11 7.54 19.21
N THR A 77 28.25 8.18 20.37
CA THR A 77 27.66 9.51 20.59
C THR A 77 28.23 10.54 19.60
N ALA A 78 29.53 10.49 19.32
CA ALA A 78 30.17 11.41 18.39
C ALA A 78 29.62 11.27 16.97
N GLN A 79 29.50 10.02 16.48
CA GLN A 79 28.90 9.70 15.19
C GLN A 79 27.50 10.30 15.06
N ASP A 80 26.63 10.04 16.03
CA ASP A 80 25.23 10.44 15.97
C ASP A 80 25.04 11.96 16.06
N LEU A 81 25.85 12.64 16.87
CA LEU A 81 25.84 14.10 16.93
C LEU A 81 26.37 14.74 15.64
N CYS A 82 27.39 14.14 14.99
CA CYS A 82 27.84 14.59 13.67
C CYS A 82 26.75 14.39 12.62
N LYS A 83 26.06 13.23 12.61
CA LYS A 83 24.89 12.97 11.74
C LYS A 83 23.80 14.03 11.91
N LEU A 84 23.59 14.51 13.13
CA LEU A 84 22.63 15.57 13.45
C LEU A 84 23.14 16.98 13.04
N GLY A 85 24.41 17.15 12.72
CA GLY A 85 25.02 18.40 12.23
C GLY A 85 25.70 19.25 13.32
N TYR A 86 26.14 18.66 14.43
CA TYR A 86 26.90 19.36 15.48
C TYR A 86 28.41 19.28 15.27
N ARG A 87 29.14 20.25 15.82
CA ARG A 87 30.60 20.16 15.98
C ARG A 87 30.94 19.36 17.23
N VAL A 88 31.66 18.25 17.07
CA VAL A 88 32.00 17.34 18.15
C VAL A 88 33.51 17.22 18.33
N THR A 89 33.97 17.41 19.57
CA THR A 89 35.38 17.18 19.96
C THR A 89 35.44 16.04 20.97
N VAL A 90 36.25 15.02 20.70
CA VAL A 90 36.48 13.86 21.58
C VAL A 90 37.86 13.98 22.23
N PHE A 91 37.91 13.94 23.57
CA PHE A 91 39.12 13.99 24.37
C PHE A 91 39.49 12.58 24.83
N GLU A 92 40.67 12.08 24.45
CA GLU A 92 41.17 10.76 24.82
C GLU A 92 42.51 10.87 25.55
N SER A 93 42.58 10.27 26.73
CA SER A 93 43.76 10.27 27.60
C SER A 93 44.94 9.45 27.05
N LEU A 94 44.65 8.41 26.28
CA LEU A 94 45.64 7.49 25.72
C LEU A 94 46.18 7.97 24.37
N PRO A 95 47.32 7.42 23.90
CA PRO A 95 47.85 7.71 22.57
C PRO A 95 47.05 7.08 21.42
N VAL A 96 45.99 6.33 21.72
CA VAL A 96 45.13 5.63 20.76
C VAL A 96 43.67 5.72 21.19
N ALA A 97 42.74 5.74 20.23
CA ALA A 97 41.30 5.69 20.46
C ALA A 97 40.76 4.24 20.40
N GLY A 98 39.52 4.04 20.88
CA GLY A 98 38.85 2.75 20.98
C GLY A 98 38.71 2.23 22.41
N GLY A 99 39.25 2.93 23.42
CA GLY A 99 39.14 2.55 24.83
C GLY A 99 39.57 1.10 25.11
N MET A 100 38.81 0.38 25.94
CA MET A 100 39.10 -1.03 26.26
C MET A 100 39.06 -1.98 25.06
N LEU A 101 38.40 -1.62 23.95
CA LEU A 101 38.47 -2.42 22.72
C LEU A 101 39.90 -2.43 22.18
N ARG A 102 40.57 -1.27 22.24
CA ARG A 102 41.92 -1.10 21.69
C ARG A 102 43.01 -1.59 22.63
N VAL A 103 42.84 -1.41 23.95
CA VAL A 103 43.90 -1.70 24.94
C VAL A 103 43.57 -2.80 25.95
N GLY A 104 42.31 -3.20 26.07
CA GLY A 104 41.88 -4.23 27.02
C GLY A 104 41.76 -5.61 26.39
N VAL A 105 41.24 -5.69 25.15
CA VAL A 105 41.08 -6.97 24.44
C VAL A 105 42.37 -7.36 23.71
N PRO A 106 42.87 -8.60 23.85
CA PRO A 106 44.10 -9.06 23.19
C PRO A 106 44.03 -9.08 21.65
N GLU A 107 45.19 -8.92 20.98
CA GLU A 107 45.31 -8.93 19.50
C GLU A 107 44.74 -10.21 18.88
N TYR A 108 44.95 -11.35 19.52
CA TYR A 108 44.50 -12.66 19.02
C TYR A 108 42.97 -12.89 19.10
N ARG A 109 42.22 -11.99 19.75
CA ARG A 109 40.74 -11.98 19.77
C ARG A 109 40.17 -10.80 18.98
N LEU A 110 40.82 -9.64 19.08
CA LEU A 110 40.40 -8.42 18.41
C LEU A 110 41.61 -7.68 17.81
N PRO A 111 41.87 -7.86 16.51
CA PRO A 111 42.99 -7.21 15.85
C PRO A 111 42.92 -5.68 15.95
N ALA A 112 44.05 -5.04 16.22
CA ALA A 112 44.12 -3.58 16.33
C ALA A 112 43.66 -2.87 15.06
N SER A 113 44.00 -3.43 13.89
CA SER A 113 43.63 -2.88 12.58
C SER A 113 42.12 -2.75 12.36
N ILE A 114 41.32 -3.67 12.92
CA ILE A 114 39.86 -3.63 12.83
C ILE A 114 39.31 -2.49 13.69
N VAL A 115 39.82 -2.35 14.92
CA VAL A 115 39.45 -1.24 15.82
C VAL A 115 39.83 0.09 15.20
N ASP A 116 41.07 0.22 14.73
CA ASP A 116 41.59 1.45 14.15
C ASP A 116 40.79 1.85 12.89
N ARG A 117 40.38 0.89 12.05
CA ARG A 117 39.52 1.14 10.87
C ARG A 117 38.14 1.67 11.27
N GLU A 118 37.43 1.01 12.19
CA GLU A 118 36.08 1.43 12.60
C GLU A 118 36.09 2.76 13.38
N VAL A 119 37.15 3.01 14.17
CA VAL A 119 37.36 4.32 14.80
C VAL A 119 37.60 5.40 13.73
N GLN A 120 38.44 5.12 12.73
CA GLN A 120 38.72 6.08 11.66
C GLN A 120 37.47 6.39 10.83
N ASP A 121 36.61 5.41 10.58
CA ASP A 121 35.31 5.62 9.91
C ASP A 121 34.45 6.65 10.68
N ILE A 122 34.46 6.64 12.01
CA ILE A 122 33.73 7.62 12.83
C ILE A 122 34.43 8.98 12.82
N VAL A 123 35.77 9.00 12.87
CA VAL A 123 36.54 10.25 12.85
C VAL A 123 36.32 11.02 11.55
N ASP A 124 36.32 10.31 10.41
CA ASP A 124 36.14 10.89 9.08
C ASP A 124 34.75 11.53 8.86
N LEU A 125 33.76 11.24 9.73
CA LEU A 125 32.45 11.90 9.72
C LEU A 125 32.49 13.37 10.17
N GLY A 126 33.65 13.86 10.61
CA GLY A 126 33.86 15.24 11.05
C GLY A 126 34.15 15.40 12.55
N VAL A 127 34.55 14.32 13.24
CA VAL A 127 34.88 14.35 14.67
C VAL A 127 36.30 14.89 14.88
N GLU A 128 36.47 15.88 15.76
CA GLU A 128 37.78 16.35 16.19
C GLU A 128 38.31 15.46 17.33
N LEU A 129 39.20 14.51 17.03
CA LEU A 129 39.80 13.62 18.02
C LEU A 129 41.11 14.18 18.60
N ARG A 130 41.16 14.37 19.93
CA ARG A 130 42.35 14.84 20.68
C ARG A 130 42.90 13.71 21.56
N LEU A 131 43.93 13.03 21.07
CA LEU A 131 44.67 11.98 21.80
C LEU A 131 45.64 12.57 22.83
N ASN A 132 46.12 11.76 23.77
CA ASN A 132 47.01 12.18 24.87
C ASN A 132 46.51 13.40 25.66
N THR A 133 45.20 13.57 25.75
CA THR A 133 44.56 14.72 26.38
C THR A 133 43.76 14.25 27.60
N PHE A 134 44.39 14.30 28.77
CA PHE A 134 43.73 13.98 30.03
C PHE A 134 42.97 15.20 30.55
N VAL A 135 41.68 15.03 30.83
CA VAL A 135 40.83 16.10 31.40
C VAL A 135 40.95 16.06 32.92
N GLU A 136 41.59 17.07 33.50
CA GLU A 136 41.75 17.20 34.96
C GLU A 136 40.55 17.84 35.64
N ASN A 137 39.85 18.74 34.94
CA ASN A 137 38.72 19.52 35.45
C ASN A 137 37.66 19.72 34.38
N LEU A 138 36.39 19.50 34.73
CA LEU A 138 35.25 19.69 33.83
C LEU A 138 34.99 21.17 33.50
N ASP A 139 35.29 22.09 34.42
CA ASP A 139 35.05 23.53 34.19
C ASP A 139 35.94 24.07 33.06
N ASP A 140 37.18 23.61 32.98
CA ASP A 140 38.14 23.98 31.93
C ASP A 140 37.61 23.61 30.53
N VAL A 141 36.85 22.50 30.42
CA VAL A 141 36.20 22.11 29.17
C VAL A 141 35.06 23.07 28.82
N PHE A 142 34.24 23.49 29.79
CA PHE A 142 33.21 24.50 29.51
C PHE A 142 33.82 25.86 29.13
N ASP A 143 34.95 26.24 29.73
CA ASP A 143 35.68 27.47 29.40
C ASP A 143 36.24 27.49 27.97
N GLU A 144 36.45 26.32 27.33
CA GLU A 144 36.75 26.21 25.89
C GLU A 144 35.54 26.50 24.97
N GLY A 145 34.36 26.76 25.54
CA GLY A 145 33.15 27.17 24.82
C GLY A 145 32.32 26.01 24.27
N PHE A 146 32.19 24.92 25.02
CA PHE A 146 31.28 23.80 24.70
C PHE A 146 29.94 23.96 25.42
N ASP A 147 28.84 23.72 24.72
CA ASP A 147 27.47 23.90 25.21
C ASP A 147 26.93 22.67 25.96
N ALA A 148 27.46 21.49 25.64
CA ALA A 148 27.13 20.23 26.30
C ALA A 148 28.35 19.30 26.37
N LEU A 149 28.35 18.41 27.35
CA LEU A 149 29.45 17.48 27.63
C LEU A 149 28.95 16.07 27.92
N LEU A 150 29.60 15.05 27.35
CA LEU A 150 29.43 13.64 27.72
C LEU A 150 30.67 13.09 28.42
N ILE A 151 30.49 12.45 29.58
CA ILE A 151 31.53 11.67 30.28
C ILE A 151 31.37 10.18 29.94
N ALA A 152 32.29 9.64 29.15
CA ALA A 152 32.31 8.26 28.64
C ALA A 152 33.67 7.57 28.88
N VAL A 153 34.29 7.82 30.03
CA VAL A 153 35.67 7.41 30.38
C VAL A 153 35.86 5.91 30.64
N GLY A 154 34.77 5.13 30.73
CA GLY A 154 34.82 3.69 30.96
C GLY A 154 35.43 3.26 32.31
N ALA A 155 35.68 1.95 32.45
CA ALA A 155 36.21 1.34 33.68
C ALA A 155 37.70 0.97 33.58
N HIS A 156 38.58 1.97 33.50
CA HIS A 156 40.02 1.77 33.29
C HIS A 156 40.87 1.43 34.53
N GLU A 157 40.29 1.44 35.72
CA GLU A 157 41.00 1.16 36.98
C GLU A 157 40.72 -0.28 37.46
N GLY A 158 41.75 -1.14 37.50
CA GLY A 158 41.61 -2.51 37.98
C GLY A 158 41.65 -2.64 39.50
N ILE A 159 40.98 -3.66 40.05
CA ILE A 159 40.83 -3.87 41.49
C ILE A 159 41.84 -4.92 42.00
N ARG A 160 42.48 -4.63 43.14
CA ARG A 160 43.32 -5.60 43.89
C ARG A 160 42.53 -6.21 45.04
N LEU A 161 42.81 -7.47 45.39
CA LEU A 161 42.30 -8.04 46.63
C LEU A 161 42.97 -7.36 47.84
N PRO A 162 42.23 -7.02 48.91
CA PRO A 162 42.78 -6.39 50.10
C PRO A 162 43.47 -7.43 51.01
N ILE A 163 44.50 -8.10 50.48
CA ILE A 163 45.29 -9.11 51.17
C ILE A 163 46.71 -8.61 51.46
N PRO A 164 47.37 -9.08 52.52
CA PRO A 164 48.76 -8.71 52.81
C PRO A 164 49.69 -9.02 51.63
N GLY A 165 50.62 -8.10 51.34
CA GLY A 165 51.60 -8.23 50.26
C GLY A 165 51.12 -7.81 48.86
N ALA A 166 49.91 -7.24 48.72
CA ALA A 166 49.37 -6.76 47.45
C ALA A 166 50.08 -5.53 46.83
N ASP A 167 51.09 -4.99 47.51
CA ASP A 167 51.96 -3.88 47.11
C ASP A 167 53.39 -4.32 46.74
N LEU A 168 53.71 -5.62 46.81
CA LEU A 168 55.02 -6.18 46.46
C LEU A 168 55.34 -6.07 44.96
N GLU A 169 56.63 -6.06 44.63
CA GLU A 169 57.09 -6.14 43.25
C GLU A 169 56.75 -7.51 42.65
N GLY A 170 56.14 -7.53 41.47
CA GLY A 170 55.62 -8.73 40.80
C GLY A 170 54.09 -8.89 40.86
N VAL A 171 53.41 -8.06 41.68
CA VAL A 171 51.95 -7.96 41.75
C VAL A 171 51.43 -7.03 40.65
N LEU A 172 50.74 -7.58 39.67
CA LEU A 172 50.16 -6.87 38.53
C LEU A 172 48.62 -6.83 38.62
N VAL A 173 48.04 -5.96 37.82
CA VAL A 173 46.58 -5.82 37.67
C VAL A 173 46.23 -5.90 36.19
N ASN A 174 45.13 -6.57 35.88
CA ASN A 174 44.71 -6.89 34.51
C ASN A 174 44.72 -5.69 33.54
N THR A 175 44.16 -4.54 33.91
CA THR A 175 44.02 -3.37 33.03
C THR A 175 45.37 -2.82 32.58
N VAL A 176 46.33 -2.77 33.49
CA VAL A 176 47.70 -2.30 33.19
C VAL A 176 48.44 -3.36 32.39
N PHE A 177 48.36 -4.63 32.80
CA PHE A 177 49.03 -5.74 32.11
C PHE A 177 48.61 -5.84 30.64
N LEU A 178 47.29 -5.92 30.37
CA LEU A 178 46.78 -6.06 29.01
C LEU A 178 47.07 -4.80 28.17
N ARG A 179 46.89 -3.60 28.75
CA ARG A 179 47.19 -2.33 28.06
C ARG A 179 48.65 -2.25 27.66
N ASP A 180 49.56 -2.55 28.58
CA ASP A 180 50.99 -2.41 28.34
C ASP A 180 51.45 -3.42 27.27
N VAL A 181 50.91 -4.64 27.26
CA VAL A 181 51.11 -5.60 26.16
C VAL A 181 50.55 -5.08 24.83
N ARG A 182 49.34 -4.51 24.84
CA ARG A 182 48.66 -3.97 23.63
C ARG A 182 49.32 -2.72 23.05
N LEU A 183 50.14 -2.03 23.85
CA LEU A 183 50.92 -0.86 23.45
C LEU A 183 52.41 -1.20 23.23
N ASP A 184 52.71 -2.49 22.96
CA ASP A 184 54.06 -3.01 22.68
C ASP A 184 55.10 -2.72 23.79
N ASN A 185 54.64 -2.66 25.04
CA ASN A 185 55.47 -2.47 26.24
C ASN A 185 55.20 -3.58 27.28
N PRO A 186 55.36 -4.87 26.95
CA PRO A 186 54.96 -5.96 27.83
C PRO A 186 55.75 -5.92 29.15
N PRO A 187 55.08 -6.08 30.32
CA PRO A 187 55.76 -6.11 31.60
C PRO A 187 56.60 -7.37 31.76
N GLN A 188 57.65 -7.29 32.58
CA GLN A 188 58.53 -8.44 32.82
C GLN A 188 57.82 -9.51 33.67
N LEU A 189 57.61 -10.68 33.08
CA LEU A 189 57.07 -11.87 33.75
C LEU A 189 58.19 -12.84 34.13
N GLY A 190 58.02 -13.51 35.27
CA GLY A 190 58.76 -14.71 35.65
C GLY A 190 58.16 -15.96 35.00
N LYS A 191 58.68 -17.14 35.37
CA LYS A 191 58.28 -18.40 34.72
C LYS A 191 56.91 -18.88 35.21
N ARG A 192 56.54 -18.61 36.47
CA ARG A 192 55.26 -19.06 37.07
C ARG A 192 54.36 -17.89 37.38
N VAL A 193 53.22 -17.80 36.72
CA VAL A 193 52.27 -16.68 36.86
C VAL A 193 50.95 -17.18 37.44
N ALA A 194 50.49 -16.56 38.53
CA ALA A 194 49.17 -16.81 39.11
C ALA A 194 48.16 -15.77 38.63
N VAL A 195 47.04 -16.17 38.03
CA VAL A 195 45.94 -15.28 37.64
C VAL A 195 44.78 -15.44 38.59
N VAL A 196 44.21 -14.36 39.10
CA VAL A 196 43.11 -14.42 40.09
C VAL A 196 41.82 -13.89 39.48
N GLY A 197 40.84 -14.76 39.24
CA GLY A 197 39.56 -14.43 38.60
C GLY A 197 39.15 -15.46 37.55
N ALA A 198 37.88 -15.41 37.11
CA ALA A 198 37.34 -16.31 36.06
C ALA A 198 36.27 -15.61 35.20
N GLY A 199 36.55 -14.37 34.78
CA GLY A 199 35.79 -13.70 33.71
C GLY A 199 36.56 -13.72 32.39
N ASP A 200 35.98 -13.20 31.32
CA ASP A 200 36.66 -13.13 30.01
C ASP A 200 38.03 -12.45 30.12
N VAL A 201 38.12 -11.34 30.87
CA VAL A 201 39.38 -10.65 31.13
C VAL A 201 40.42 -11.54 31.85
N ALA A 202 39.98 -12.47 32.70
CA ALA A 202 40.91 -13.41 33.33
C ALA A 202 41.45 -14.44 32.31
N MET A 203 40.62 -14.88 31.37
CA MET A 203 41.07 -15.73 30.25
C MET A 203 42.05 -14.97 29.37
N ASP A 204 41.72 -13.71 29.02
CA ASP A 204 42.59 -12.83 28.22
C ASP A 204 43.96 -12.65 28.88
N VAL A 205 44.00 -12.38 30.18
CA VAL A 205 45.24 -12.28 30.96
C VAL A 205 46.02 -13.59 30.94
N ALA A 206 45.36 -14.72 31.23
CA ALA A 206 46.02 -16.02 31.31
C ALA A 206 46.64 -16.42 29.97
N ARG A 207 45.86 -16.37 28.89
CA ARG A 207 46.26 -16.71 27.53
C ARG A 207 47.33 -15.77 26.97
N THR A 208 47.30 -14.49 27.37
CA THR A 208 48.37 -13.53 27.03
C THR A 208 49.67 -13.85 27.79
N ALA A 209 49.60 -14.20 29.07
CA ALA A 209 50.77 -14.60 29.85
C ALA A 209 51.41 -15.89 29.30
N VAL A 210 50.60 -16.87 28.86
CA VAL A 210 51.09 -18.07 28.15
C VAL A 210 51.91 -17.69 26.91
N ARG A 211 51.39 -16.79 26.06
CA ARG A 211 52.08 -16.31 24.85
C ARG A 211 53.38 -15.54 25.15
N LEU A 212 53.50 -14.95 26.33
CA LEU A 212 54.74 -14.33 26.82
C LEU A 212 55.72 -15.34 27.44
N GLY A 213 55.42 -16.65 27.37
CA GLY A 213 56.31 -17.74 27.76
C GLY A 213 56.17 -18.22 29.22
N ALA A 214 55.12 -17.77 29.93
CA ALA A 214 54.86 -18.15 31.31
C ALA A 214 54.07 -19.46 31.44
N ASP A 215 54.32 -20.19 32.52
CA ASP A 215 53.49 -21.29 33.00
C ASP A 215 52.40 -20.69 33.91
N VAL A 216 51.13 -20.83 33.53
CA VAL A 216 50.03 -20.06 34.12
C VAL A 216 49.09 -20.98 34.93
N SER A 217 48.85 -20.61 36.19
CA SER A 217 47.81 -21.19 37.04
C SER A 217 46.76 -20.15 37.38
N LEU A 218 45.49 -20.47 37.14
CA LEU A 218 44.35 -19.58 37.38
C LEU A 218 43.60 -20.00 38.64
N TYR A 219 43.36 -19.06 39.55
CA TYR A 219 42.70 -19.27 40.83
C TYR A 219 41.33 -18.58 40.85
N TYR A 220 40.29 -19.35 41.13
CA TYR A 220 38.93 -18.83 41.26
C TYR A 220 38.25 -19.32 42.52
N ARG A 221 37.72 -18.38 43.31
CA ARG A 221 37.05 -18.64 44.59
C ARG A 221 35.72 -19.38 44.50
N ARG A 222 35.29 -19.82 43.31
CA ARG A 222 33.99 -20.45 43.03
C ARG A 222 34.17 -21.64 42.07
N THR A 223 33.07 -22.32 41.71
CA THR A 223 33.10 -23.45 40.78
C THR A 223 33.23 -23.01 39.33
N ARG A 224 33.56 -23.95 38.42
CA ARG A 224 33.59 -23.73 36.97
C ARG A 224 32.26 -23.19 36.44
N SER A 225 31.14 -23.77 36.87
CA SER A 225 29.79 -23.37 36.44
C SER A 225 29.38 -21.96 36.88
N GLU A 226 30.11 -21.36 37.83
CA GLU A 226 29.92 -19.98 38.28
C GLU A 226 30.94 -19.01 37.64
N SER A 227 31.74 -19.49 36.68
CA SER A 227 32.59 -18.67 35.83
C SER A 227 31.71 -17.72 35.00
N THR A 228 32.19 -16.51 34.77
CA THR A 228 31.51 -15.54 33.89
C THR A 228 32.17 -15.46 32.51
N ALA A 229 33.26 -16.19 32.29
CA ALA A 229 33.88 -16.31 30.96
C ALA A 229 33.04 -17.20 30.03
N GLY A 230 33.04 -16.91 28.74
CA GLY A 230 32.45 -17.79 27.73
C GLY A 230 33.12 -19.17 27.70
N GLU A 231 32.36 -20.24 27.49
CA GLU A 231 32.91 -21.62 27.50
C GLU A 231 33.98 -21.83 26.41
N GLU A 232 33.85 -21.14 25.27
CA GLU A 232 34.85 -21.14 24.20
C GLU A 232 36.22 -20.62 24.69
N GLU A 233 36.23 -19.54 25.47
CA GLU A 233 37.45 -18.92 26.00
C GLU A 233 38.12 -19.77 27.09
N ILE A 234 37.31 -20.44 27.92
CA ILE A 234 37.81 -21.38 28.93
C ILE A 234 38.47 -22.57 28.22
N ARG A 235 37.80 -23.16 27.22
CA ARG A 235 38.35 -24.27 26.43
C ARG A 235 39.66 -23.87 25.75
N HIS A 236 39.74 -22.70 25.13
CA HIS A 236 40.98 -22.23 24.49
C HIS A 236 42.12 -22.06 25.51
N ALA A 237 41.84 -21.55 26.71
CA ALA A 237 42.83 -21.45 27.77
C ALA A 237 43.30 -22.83 28.27
N GLU A 238 42.40 -23.81 28.38
CA GLU A 238 42.76 -25.21 28.74
C GLU A 238 43.63 -25.87 27.67
N GLU A 239 43.26 -25.73 26.39
CA GLU A 239 44.03 -26.23 25.24
C GLU A 239 45.42 -25.58 25.17
N GLU A 240 45.54 -24.30 25.56
CA GLU A 240 46.80 -23.56 25.65
C GLU A 240 47.61 -23.87 26.93
N GLY A 241 47.13 -24.77 27.80
CA GLY A 241 47.88 -25.28 28.95
C GLY A 241 47.75 -24.48 30.25
N VAL A 242 46.71 -23.66 30.39
CA VAL A 242 46.40 -22.96 31.66
C VAL A 242 45.87 -23.96 32.70
N ASP A 243 46.45 -23.96 33.90
CA ASP A 243 46.03 -24.83 35.00
C ASP A 243 44.94 -24.17 35.87
N PHE A 244 43.73 -24.75 35.90
CA PHE A 244 42.57 -24.19 36.57
C PHE A 244 42.39 -24.71 38.00
N ASN A 245 42.44 -23.79 38.96
CA ASN A 245 42.28 -24.04 40.39
C ASN A 245 40.97 -23.40 40.89
N PHE A 246 39.86 -24.10 40.67
CA PHE A 246 38.53 -23.72 41.15
C PHE A 246 38.37 -23.95 42.66
N GLN A 247 37.49 -23.17 43.28
CA GLN A 247 37.26 -23.17 44.73
C GLN A 247 38.52 -22.92 45.55
N VAL A 248 39.40 -22.05 45.04
CA VAL A 248 40.64 -21.62 45.70
C VAL A 248 40.77 -20.11 45.59
N THR A 249 41.15 -19.44 46.68
CA THR A 249 41.43 -18.00 46.67
C THR A 249 42.74 -17.71 47.41
N PRO A 250 43.56 -16.77 46.93
CA PRO A 250 44.72 -16.30 47.68
C PRO A 250 44.27 -15.47 48.89
N VAL A 251 44.98 -15.62 50.00
CA VAL A 251 44.75 -14.89 51.27
C VAL A 251 45.96 -14.05 51.71
N GLU A 252 47.15 -14.33 51.18
CA GLU A 252 48.39 -13.59 51.44
C GLU A 252 49.35 -13.75 50.26
N ILE A 253 50.11 -12.70 49.94
CA ILE A 253 51.23 -12.72 48.98
C ILE A 253 52.53 -12.63 49.77
N VAL A 254 53.45 -13.58 49.53
CA VAL A 254 54.70 -13.72 50.29
C VAL A 254 55.86 -13.12 49.49
N GLY A 255 56.61 -12.22 50.13
CA GLY A 255 57.76 -11.53 49.55
C GLY A 255 59.11 -11.96 50.14
N ASP A 256 60.18 -11.67 49.39
CA ASP A 256 61.56 -11.77 49.86
C ASP A 256 62.04 -10.49 50.57
N GLU A 257 63.31 -10.49 51.00
CA GLU A 257 63.95 -9.34 51.67
C GLU A 257 64.02 -8.08 50.79
N ASN A 258 63.91 -8.21 49.46
CA ASN A 258 63.92 -7.11 48.49
C ASN A 258 62.51 -6.62 48.13
N LYS A 259 61.47 -7.09 48.85
CA LYS A 259 60.05 -6.80 48.56
C LYS A 259 59.58 -7.33 47.20
N ARG A 260 60.23 -8.36 46.66
CA ARG A 260 59.77 -9.07 45.46
C ARG A 260 58.96 -10.29 45.87
N MET A 261 57.84 -10.55 45.21
CA MET A 261 57.03 -11.72 45.52
C MET A 261 57.74 -13.03 45.16
N THR A 262 57.50 -14.07 45.95
CA THR A 262 58.04 -15.43 45.75
C THR A 262 56.95 -16.51 45.72
N GLY A 263 55.73 -16.17 46.12
CA GLY A 263 54.56 -17.04 46.05
C GLY A 263 53.33 -16.46 46.73
N ILE A 264 52.27 -17.25 46.76
CA ILE A 264 50.98 -16.91 47.37
C ILE A 264 50.53 -18.01 48.35
N THR A 265 49.92 -17.60 49.46
CA THR A 265 49.20 -18.53 50.35
C THR A 265 47.75 -18.57 49.92
N CYS A 266 47.25 -19.77 49.62
CA CYS A 266 45.89 -20.01 49.14
C CYS A 266 45.09 -20.81 50.16
N VAL A 267 43.77 -20.60 50.16
CA VAL A 267 42.80 -21.38 50.96
C VAL A 267 41.75 -21.98 50.03
N ARG A 268 41.24 -23.17 50.37
CA ARG A 268 40.08 -23.75 49.67
C ARG A 268 38.80 -23.06 50.15
N THR A 269 37.82 -22.95 49.27
CA THR A 269 36.52 -22.33 49.56
C THR A 269 35.38 -23.29 49.29
N GLU A 270 34.35 -23.29 50.12
CA GLU A 270 33.08 -23.97 49.86
C GLU A 270 31.96 -22.98 49.49
N GLN A 271 30.89 -23.49 48.89
CA GLN A 271 29.74 -22.67 48.50
C GLN A 271 28.82 -22.42 49.69
N GLY A 272 28.82 -21.18 50.19
CA GLY A 272 27.86 -20.70 51.18
C GLY A 272 26.47 -20.45 50.59
N LEU A 273 25.64 -19.72 51.34
CA LEU A 273 24.29 -19.35 50.91
C LEU A 273 24.33 -18.40 49.68
N PRO A 274 23.36 -18.51 48.76
CA PRO A 274 23.16 -17.52 47.71
C PRO A 274 22.79 -16.16 48.30
N ASP A 275 23.36 -15.09 47.75
CA ASP A 275 22.97 -13.72 48.03
C ASP A 275 21.70 -13.31 47.26
N ALA A 276 21.28 -12.05 47.39
CA ALA A 276 20.09 -11.51 46.71
C ALA A 276 20.18 -11.52 45.18
N THR A 277 21.38 -11.68 44.61
CA THR A 277 21.61 -11.84 43.16
C THR A 277 21.62 -13.31 42.73
N GLY A 278 21.39 -14.24 43.66
CA GLY A 278 21.49 -15.68 43.44
C GLY A 278 22.92 -16.22 43.47
N ARG A 279 23.95 -15.36 43.63
CA ARG A 279 25.36 -15.77 43.67
C ARG A 279 25.72 -16.30 45.04
N ARG A 280 26.37 -17.47 45.11
CA ARG A 280 26.79 -18.05 46.38
C ARG A 280 28.02 -17.33 46.94
N GLN A 281 27.99 -17.06 48.25
CA GLN A 281 29.15 -16.52 48.94
C GLN A 281 30.21 -17.61 49.12
N PRO A 282 31.45 -17.40 48.67
CA PRO A 282 32.53 -18.35 48.90
C PRO A 282 33.01 -18.25 50.35
N VAL A 283 32.99 -19.37 51.07
CA VAL A 283 33.39 -19.45 52.48
C VAL A 283 34.73 -20.19 52.57
N PRO A 284 35.81 -19.57 53.11
CA PRO A 284 37.08 -20.25 53.31
C PRO A 284 36.95 -21.46 54.24
N ILE A 285 37.56 -22.59 53.87
CA ILE A 285 37.61 -23.80 54.69
C ILE A 285 38.81 -23.69 55.64
N PRO A 286 38.61 -23.57 56.96
CA PRO A 286 39.72 -23.43 57.92
C PRO A 286 40.66 -24.64 57.88
N GLY A 287 41.98 -24.41 57.95
CA GLY A 287 42.99 -25.49 57.92
C GLY A 287 43.35 -26.00 56.52
N SER A 288 42.83 -25.37 55.46
CA SER A 288 43.15 -25.70 54.06
C SER A 288 44.22 -24.79 53.44
N GLU A 289 44.91 -23.99 54.26
CA GLU A 289 45.95 -23.07 53.84
C GLU A 289 47.15 -23.84 53.27
N HIS A 290 47.60 -23.46 52.08
CA HIS A 290 48.78 -24.03 51.44
C HIS A 290 49.52 -22.98 50.62
N PHE A 291 50.84 -23.11 50.58
CA PHE A 291 51.71 -22.21 49.83
C PHE A 291 51.88 -22.67 48.39
N VAL A 292 51.73 -21.75 47.45
CA VAL A 292 51.97 -21.95 46.02
C VAL A 292 53.10 -21.02 45.58
N PRO A 293 54.22 -21.55 45.06
CA PRO A 293 55.31 -20.72 44.61
C PRO A 293 55.03 -20.14 43.21
N CYS A 294 55.08 -18.82 43.07
CA CYS A 294 54.90 -18.10 41.82
C CYS A 294 55.70 -16.80 41.82
N ASP A 295 56.07 -16.35 40.62
CA ASP A 295 56.97 -15.21 40.44
C ASP A 295 56.18 -13.91 40.17
N ASN A 296 54.95 -14.04 39.68
CA ASN A 296 53.99 -12.96 39.48
C ASN A 296 52.57 -13.40 39.88
N ILE A 297 51.77 -12.43 40.31
CA ILE A 297 50.31 -12.58 40.46
C ILE A 297 49.62 -11.46 39.69
N ILE A 298 48.58 -11.78 38.93
CA ILE A 298 47.78 -10.80 38.17
C ILE A 298 46.35 -10.84 38.68
N PHE A 299 45.89 -9.73 39.25
CA PHE A 299 44.51 -9.59 39.71
C PHE A 299 43.57 -9.27 38.54
N SER A 300 42.59 -10.15 38.34
CA SER A 300 41.49 -10.04 37.36
C SER A 300 40.14 -10.17 38.06
N VAL A 301 39.97 -9.46 39.19
CA VAL A 301 38.81 -9.57 40.09
C VAL A 301 37.75 -8.48 39.93
N GLY A 302 37.92 -7.60 38.94
CA GLY A 302 37.00 -6.51 38.62
C GLY A 302 37.71 -5.22 38.24
N GLN A 303 36.94 -4.25 37.75
CA GLN A 303 37.39 -2.93 37.31
C GLN A 303 36.37 -1.86 37.78
N ARG A 304 36.80 -0.60 37.82
CA ARG A 304 35.97 0.57 38.11
C ARG A 304 36.38 1.77 37.27
N ALA A 305 35.51 2.77 37.21
CA ALA A 305 35.79 4.04 36.55
C ALA A 305 36.74 4.90 37.39
N GLY A 306 37.73 5.49 36.74
CA GLY A 306 38.66 6.44 37.35
C GLY A 306 38.02 7.84 37.45
N LEU A 307 37.24 8.09 38.50
CA LEU A 307 36.44 9.34 38.63
C LEU A 307 37.14 10.45 39.44
N ALA A 308 38.46 10.34 39.67
CA ALA A 308 39.21 11.27 40.51
C ALA A 308 39.26 12.72 39.98
N PHE A 309 39.02 12.92 38.68
CA PHE A 309 38.98 14.23 38.02
C PHE A 309 37.63 14.97 38.19
N ILE A 310 36.64 14.33 38.84
CA ILE A 310 35.33 14.92 39.13
C ILE A 310 35.29 15.29 40.63
N PRO A 311 35.68 16.52 41.01
CA PRO A 311 35.57 16.95 42.40
C PRO A 311 34.10 17.11 42.82
N GLU A 312 33.79 17.03 44.12
CA GLU A 312 32.41 17.29 44.61
C GLU A 312 31.89 18.67 44.20
N SER A 313 32.79 19.66 44.02
CA SER A 313 32.45 21.00 43.55
C SER A 313 31.98 21.06 42.09
N ALA A 314 32.24 20.02 41.27
CA ALA A 314 31.87 20.00 39.86
C ALA A 314 30.37 19.78 39.64
N GLY A 315 29.57 19.50 40.69
CA GLY A 315 28.12 19.36 40.61
C GLY A 315 27.63 18.05 39.96
N VAL A 316 28.53 17.09 39.73
CA VAL A 316 28.23 15.75 39.19
C VAL A 316 28.17 14.74 40.33
N GLY A 317 27.00 14.13 40.55
CA GLY A 317 26.76 13.20 41.63
C GLY A 317 27.44 11.85 41.40
N ILE A 318 27.98 11.26 42.48
CA ILE A 318 28.58 9.92 42.49
C ILE A 318 27.71 8.98 43.34
N THR A 319 27.47 7.77 42.85
CA THR A 319 26.70 6.74 43.54
C THR A 319 27.50 6.08 44.66
N LYS A 320 26.84 5.29 45.51
CA LYS A 320 27.52 4.49 46.55
C LYS A 320 28.47 3.43 45.99
N GLN A 321 28.29 3.07 44.72
CA GLN A 321 29.10 2.10 43.98
C GLN A 321 30.31 2.76 43.29
N ALA A 322 30.55 4.05 43.53
CA ALA A 322 31.59 4.84 42.86
C ALA A 322 31.43 4.90 41.33
N THR A 323 30.18 5.00 40.86
CA THR A 323 29.82 5.31 39.46
C THR A 323 29.15 6.69 39.37
N ILE A 324 29.03 7.27 38.18
CA ILE A 324 28.35 8.56 37.99
C ILE A 324 26.83 8.37 38.09
N ALA A 325 26.16 9.24 38.87
CA ALA A 325 24.72 9.25 39.01
C ALA A 325 24.05 9.96 37.83
N VAL A 326 23.18 9.23 37.11
CA VAL A 326 22.46 9.72 35.94
C VAL A 326 20.98 9.33 35.97
N ASN A 327 20.15 10.05 35.23
CA ASN A 327 18.82 9.55 34.87
C ASN A 327 18.99 8.43 33.82
N PRO A 328 18.50 7.20 34.06
CA PRO A 328 18.71 6.06 33.16
C PRO A 328 17.99 6.19 31.80
N ASN A 329 16.98 7.06 31.67
CA ASN A 329 16.25 7.27 30.43
C ASN A 329 16.90 8.31 29.51
N THR A 330 17.70 9.22 30.07
CA THR A 330 18.23 10.40 29.35
C THR A 330 19.75 10.51 29.42
N MET A 331 20.40 9.69 30.25
CA MET A 331 21.84 9.77 30.54
C MET A 331 22.29 11.12 31.12
N ALA A 332 21.35 11.99 31.50
CA ALA A 332 21.64 13.30 32.08
C ALA A 332 22.22 13.13 33.49
N ALA A 333 23.36 13.78 33.74
CA ALA A 333 23.95 13.85 35.07
C ALA A 333 23.25 14.93 35.91
N THR A 334 23.63 15.05 37.18
CA THR A 334 23.05 16.05 38.10
C THR A 334 23.41 17.50 37.74
N ARG A 335 24.47 17.72 36.96
CA ARG A 335 24.85 19.05 36.45
C ARG A 335 24.18 19.30 35.10
N PRO A 336 23.41 20.39 34.94
CA PRO A 336 22.85 20.78 33.65
C PRO A 336 23.93 20.90 32.57
N GLY A 337 23.63 20.40 31.37
CA GLY A 337 24.58 20.37 30.25
C GLY A 337 25.63 19.25 30.32
N VAL A 338 25.65 18.44 31.39
CA VAL A 338 26.53 17.28 31.54
C VAL A 338 25.74 16.00 31.48
N PHE A 339 26.22 15.06 30.67
CA PHE A 339 25.70 13.71 30.49
C PHE A 339 26.80 12.72 30.85
N ALA A 340 26.43 11.51 31.25
CA ALA A 340 27.38 10.42 31.44
C ALA A 340 26.76 9.08 31.01
N ALA A 341 27.55 8.22 30.38
CA ALA A 341 27.07 6.96 29.81
C ALA A 341 28.18 5.90 29.75
N GLY A 342 27.78 4.66 29.44
CA GLY A 342 28.67 3.50 29.39
C GLY A 342 29.16 3.04 30.77
N ASP A 343 30.29 2.33 30.81
CA ASP A 343 30.78 1.68 32.04
C ASP A 343 31.04 2.65 33.22
N ALA A 344 31.15 3.95 32.95
CA ALA A 344 31.27 4.98 33.99
C ALA A 344 29.99 5.14 34.85
N THR A 345 28.82 4.72 34.35
CA THR A 345 27.54 4.80 35.06
C THR A 345 27.07 3.42 35.54
N THR A 346 27.20 2.39 34.71
CA THR A 346 26.69 1.04 34.97
C THR A 346 27.71 0.10 35.64
N GLY A 347 28.99 0.43 35.59
CA GLY A 347 30.06 -0.56 35.76
C GLY A 347 30.29 -1.38 34.48
N THR A 348 31.23 -2.33 34.53
CA THR A 348 31.66 -3.11 33.35
C THR A 348 30.48 -3.82 32.66
N ALA A 349 30.26 -3.47 31.39
CA ALA A 349 29.17 -3.97 30.55
C ALA A 349 29.71 -4.55 29.23
N PHE A 350 28.84 -5.03 28.33
CA PHE A 350 29.24 -5.44 26.99
C PHE A 350 29.28 -4.27 26.01
N VAL A 351 30.08 -4.41 24.94
CA VAL A 351 30.26 -3.37 23.91
C VAL A 351 28.94 -2.83 23.36
N ILE A 352 27.98 -3.72 23.11
CA ILE A 352 26.68 -3.33 22.54
C ILE A 352 25.84 -2.48 23.51
N GLU A 353 25.98 -2.69 24.83
CA GLU A 353 25.31 -1.89 25.84
C GLU A 353 25.93 -0.48 25.93
N ALA A 354 27.25 -0.37 25.70
CA ALA A 354 27.93 0.92 25.57
C ALA A 354 27.50 1.68 24.29
N VAL A 355 27.31 0.97 23.17
CA VAL A 355 26.78 1.54 21.92
C VAL A 355 25.36 2.06 22.13
N GLU A 356 24.46 1.26 22.72
CA GLU A 356 23.09 1.68 23.03
C GLU A 356 23.06 2.94 23.92
N ALA A 357 23.90 2.97 24.98
CA ALA A 357 24.01 4.13 25.84
C ALA A 357 24.53 5.37 25.09
N GLY A 358 25.42 5.18 24.11
CA GLY A 358 25.93 6.24 23.24
C GLY A 358 24.85 6.87 22.35
N HIS A 359 24.00 6.04 21.72
CA HIS A 359 22.85 6.51 20.95
C HIS A 359 21.86 7.29 21.82
N CYS A 360 21.56 6.77 23.02
CA CYS A 360 20.67 7.43 23.99
C CYS A 360 21.22 8.79 24.45
N ALA A 361 22.52 8.86 24.74
CA ALA A 361 23.18 10.11 25.13
C ALA A 361 23.15 11.16 24.00
N ALA A 362 23.42 10.77 22.74
CA ALA A 362 23.36 11.68 21.60
C ALA A 362 21.97 12.29 21.41
N ALA A 363 20.92 11.46 21.46
CA ALA A 363 19.53 11.91 21.36
C ALA A 363 19.16 12.89 22.48
N SER A 364 19.61 12.61 23.71
CA SER A 364 19.32 13.44 24.87
C SER A 364 20.07 14.77 24.85
N ILE A 365 21.34 14.77 24.39
CA ILE A 365 22.13 15.99 24.16
C ILE A 365 21.47 16.85 23.08
N HIS A 366 21.01 16.25 21.97
CA HIS A 366 20.29 16.99 20.93
C HIS A 366 19.05 17.69 21.49
N ARG A 367 18.18 16.95 22.19
CA ARG A 367 16.96 17.51 22.83
C ARG A 367 17.29 18.65 23.79
N TYR A 368 18.31 18.47 24.63
CA TYR A 368 18.79 19.51 25.53
C TYR A 368 19.18 20.78 24.77
N LEU A 369 20.00 20.66 23.73
CA LEU A 369 20.46 21.78 22.91
C LEU A 369 19.35 22.41 22.06
N ARG A 370 18.22 21.74 21.86
CA ARG A 370 17.02 22.26 21.18
C ARG A 370 15.97 22.82 22.14
N GLY A 371 16.15 22.69 23.45
CA GLY A 371 15.16 23.10 24.45
C GLY A 371 13.91 22.23 24.45
N GLU A 372 14.03 20.99 23.96
CA GLU A 372 12.96 19.99 23.95
C GLU A 372 12.88 19.24 25.28
N GLU A 373 11.78 18.50 25.49
CA GLU A 373 11.67 17.61 26.64
C GLU A 373 12.71 16.49 26.54
N LEU A 374 13.52 16.32 27.60
CA LEU A 374 14.64 15.37 27.62
C LEU A 374 14.18 13.92 27.51
N GLU A 375 13.10 13.54 28.19
CA GLU A 375 12.58 12.18 28.11
C GLU A 375 11.87 11.93 26.78
N SER A 376 12.31 10.92 26.06
CA SER A 376 11.65 10.48 24.84
C SER A 376 10.39 9.70 25.17
N PRO A 377 9.31 9.85 24.37
CA PRO A 377 8.21 8.90 24.44
C PRO A 377 8.76 7.48 24.20
N PRO A 378 8.29 6.47 24.94
CA PRO A 378 8.80 5.12 24.82
C PRO A 378 8.65 4.61 23.39
N LYS A 379 9.71 4.04 22.82
CA LYS A 379 9.62 3.36 21.53
C LYS A 379 8.57 2.24 21.63
N PRO A 380 7.63 2.14 20.70
CA PRO A 380 6.69 1.03 20.69
C PRO A 380 7.48 -0.28 20.52
N ARG A 381 7.10 -1.31 21.28
CA ARG A 381 7.69 -2.64 21.09
C ARG A 381 7.24 -3.17 19.74
N LEU A 382 8.20 -3.37 18.84
CA LEU A 382 7.93 -4.03 17.57
C LEU A 382 7.48 -5.47 17.85
N PRO A 383 6.45 -5.97 17.17
CA PRO A 383 6.01 -7.35 17.34
C PRO A 383 7.11 -8.29 16.84
N VAL A 384 7.71 -9.04 17.77
CA VAL A 384 8.64 -10.12 17.43
C VAL A 384 7.84 -11.40 17.24
N VAL A 385 8.00 -12.05 16.09
CA VAL A 385 7.36 -13.35 15.85
C VAL A 385 8.03 -14.39 16.75
N GLN A 386 7.29 -14.91 17.72
CA GLN A 386 7.69 -16.06 18.53
C GLN A 386 6.93 -17.27 18.05
N MET A 387 7.65 -18.26 17.55
CA MET A 387 7.05 -19.51 17.10
C MET A 387 6.79 -20.42 18.31
N SER A 388 5.67 -21.12 18.27
CA SER A 388 5.40 -22.23 19.18
C SER A 388 6.13 -23.51 18.73
N GLN A 389 6.34 -24.43 19.67
CA GLN A 389 6.93 -25.74 19.35
C GLN A 389 6.14 -26.49 18.25
N ALA A 390 4.81 -26.36 18.27
CA ALA A 390 3.93 -27.02 17.30
C ALA A 390 4.10 -26.47 15.87
N GLU A 391 4.27 -25.14 15.72
CA GLU A 391 4.50 -24.52 14.41
C GLU A 391 5.84 -24.96 13.81
N VAL A 392 6.89 -25.07 14.64
CA VAL A 392 8.20 -25.55 14.21
C VAL A 392 8.13 -27.03 13.79
N GLU A 393 7.42 -27.87 14.56
CA GLU A 393 7.19 -29.28 14.21
C GLU A 393 6.43 -29.42 12.87
N GLU A 394 5.43 -28.56 12.63
CA GLU A 394 4.69 -28.55 11.36
C GLU A 394 5.58 -28.18 10.16
N GLN A 395 6.44 -27.16 10.29
CA GLN A 395 7.40 -26.81 9.23
C GLN A 395 8.34 -27.97 8.89
N VAL A 396 8.78 -28.74 9.88
CA VAL A 396 9.61 -29.93 9.66
C VAL A 396 8.81 -31.01 8.91
N ILE A 397 7.54 -31.22 9.27
CA ILE A 397 6.65 -32.18 8.58
C ILE A 397 6.41 -31.78 7.12
N GLN A 398 6.24 -30.48 6.85
CA GLN A 398 6.04 -29.95 5.49
C GLN A 398 7.34 -29.92 4.66
N GLY A 399 8.50 -30.19 5.29
CA GLY A 399 9.80 -30.18 4.64
C GLY A 399 10.40 -28.78 4.45
N GLU A 400 9.84 -27.77 5.13
CA GLU A 400 10.30 -26.38 5.09
C GLU A 400 11.53 -26.16 5.99
N ALA A 401 11.71 -27.00 7.02
CA ALA A 401 12.86 -26.96 7.94
C ALA A 401 13.47 -28.35 8.16
N GLN A 402 14.81 -28.41 8.34
CA GLN A 402 15.56 -29.65 8.57
C GLN A 402 16.52 -29.49 9.74
N ILE A 403 16.66 -30.51 10.61
CA ILE A 403 17.62 -30.52 11.72
C ILE A 403 19.06 -30.62 11.17
N GLN A 404 19.91 -29.66 11.52
CA GLN A 404 21.31 -29.59 11.09
C GLN A 404 22.17 -28.90 12.16
N PRO A 405 23.38 -29.42 12.48
CA PRO A 405 24.26 -28.83 13.49
C PRO A 405 24.76 -27.45 13.06
N ARG A 406 25.13 -26.61 14.03
CA ARG A 406 25.76 -25.30 13.78
C ARG A 406 27.09 -25.46 13.07
N VAL A 407 27.35 -24.64 12.06
CA VAL A 407 28.63 -24.67 11.33
C VAL A 407 29.74 -24.08 12.23
N PRO A 408 30.79 -24.83 12.60
CA PRO A 408 31.89 -24.28 13.40
C PRO A 408 32.76 -23.34 12.55
N MET A 409 33.43 -22.37 13.19
CA MET A 409 34.47 -21.57 12.55
C MET A 409 35.82 -22.27 12.68
N ASP A 410 36.70 -22.06 11.70
CA ASP A 410 38.06 -22.61 11.75
C ASP A 410 38.90 -21.88 12.81
N GLU A 411 39.73 -22.64 13.53
CA GLU A 411 40.60 -22.13 14.58
C GLU A 411 42.08 -22.45 14.29
N LEU A 412 42.99 -21.57 14.72
CA LEU A 412 44.43 -21.82 14.63
C LEU A 412 44.83 -23.06 15.44
N PRO A 413 45.82 -23.86 15.00
CA PRO A 413 46.39 -24.94 15.81
C PRO A 413 47.02 -24.42 17.11
N VAL A 414 46.92 -25.19 18.20
CA VAL A 414 47.42 -24.80 19.53
C VAL A 414 48.90 -24.40 19.50
N GLU A 415 49.74 -25.10 18.74
CA GLU A 415 51.18 -24.80 18.65
C GLU A 415 51.45 -23.38 18.12
N GLN A 416 50.60 -22.88 17.23
CA GLN A 416 50.68 -21.51 16.70
C GLN A 416 50.09 -20.50 17.68
N ARG A 417 49.00 -20.86 18.39
CA ARG A 417 48.40 -20.03 19.45
C ARG A 417 49.41 -19.69 20.55
N LEU A 418 50.26 -20.65 20.93
CA LEU A 418 51.24 -20.48 22.01
C LEU A 418 52.40 -19.53 21.69
N SER A 419 52.68 -19.30 20.40
CA SER A 419 53.88 -18.58 19.94
C SER A 419 53.60 -17.29 19.16
N THR A 420 52.32 -16.99 18.90
CA THR A 420 51.90 -15.83 18.11
C THR A 420 50.72 -15.10 18.76
N PHE A 421 50.51 -13.86 18.34
CA PHE A 421 49.33 -13.07 18.66
C PHE A 421 48.35 -12.99 17.48
N GLU A 422 48.46 -13.92 16.51
CA GLU A 422 47.52 -14.01 15.38
C GLU A 422 46.10 -14.34 15.85
N GLU A 423 45.10 -13.88 15.10
CA GLU A 423 43.68 -14.08 15.44
C GLU A 423 43.35 -15.58 15.48
N VAL A 424 42.85 -16.07 16.63
CA VAL A 424 42.66 -17.52 16.85
C VAL A 424 41.53 -18.10 16.00
N VAL A 425 40.49 -17.33 15.70
CA VAL A 425 39.30 -17.78 14.97
C VAL A 425 39.26 -17.09 13.61
N ALA A 426 39.18 -17.85 12.51
CA ALA A 426 39.40 -17.37 11.14
C ALA A 426 38.14 -16.84 10.40
N GLY A 427 36.96 -16.83 11.04
CA GLY A 427 35.69 -16.43 10.41
C GLY A 427 35.11 -17.52 9.49
N TYR A 428 34.05 -17.21 8.75
CA TYR A 428 33.46 -18.14 7.77
C TYR A 428 34.00 -17.94 6.35
N THR A 429 34.08 -19.02 5.58
CA THR A 429 34.14 -18.96 4.12
C THR A 429 32.76 -18.65 3.52
N ASP A 430 32.70 -18.37 2.21
CA ASP A 430 31.44 -18.14 1.49
C ASP A 430 30.48 -19.33 1.62
N GLU A 431 31.01 -20.54 1.48
CA GLU A 431 30.23 -21.78 1.58
C GLU A 431 29.73 -22.00 3.01
N GLN A 432 30.58 -21.81 4.02
CA GLN A 432 30.19 -21.96 5.42
C GLN A 432 29.10 -20.96 5.81
N ALA A 433 29.23 -19.70 5.39
CA ALA A 433 28.24 -18.65 5.66
C ALA A 433 26.90 -18.95 4.97
N GLN A 434 26.91 -19.42 3.72
CA GLN A 434 25.69 -19.82 2.99
C GLN A 434 24.98 -20.99 3.67
N VAL A 435 25.73 -22.02 4.08
CA VAL A 435 25.17 -23.18 4.79
C VAL A 435 24.58 -22.77 6.13
N GLU A 436 25.28 -21.94 6.89
CA GLU A 436 24.77 -21.47 8.18
C GLU A 436 23.53 -20.57 8.01
N ALA A 437 23.53 -19.65 7.04
CA ALA A 437 22.37 -18.81 6.74
C ALA A 437 21.14 -19.61 6.27
N ALA A 438 21.35 -20.70 5.53
CA ALA A 438 20.28 -21.59 5.06
C ALA A 438 19.57 -22.35 6.18
N ARG A 439 20.11 -22.38 7.41
CA ARG A 439 19.43 -22.95 8.59
C ARG A 439 18.31 -22.05 9.13
N CYS A 440 18.19 -20.81 8.65
CA CYS A 440 17.18 -19.85 9.10
C CYS A 440 15.75 -20.36 8.86
N LEU A 441 14.86 -20.21 9.84
CA LEU A 441 13.45 -20.59 9.74
C LEU A 441 12.57 -19.55 9.01
N ALA A 442 13.17 -18.44 8.53
CA ALA A 442 12.45 -17.30 7.97
C ALA A 442 11.27 -16.83 8.85
N CYS A 443 11.43 -16.91 10.17
CA CYS A 443 10.35 -16.63 11.12
C CYS A 443 10.02 -15.13 11.25
N GLY A 444 10.71 -14.24 10.53
CA GLY A 444 10.42 -12.82 10.51
C GLY A 444 9.33 -12.48 9.49
N LEU A 445 8.47 -11.50 9.80
CA LEU A 445 7.53 -10.91 8.82
C LEU A 445 8.27 -10.19 7.68
N CYS A 446 9.45 -9.64 7.99
CA CYS A 446 10.33 -8.93 7.09
C CYS A 446 11.78 -9.38 7.37
N ALA A 447 12.63 -9.38 6.35
CA ALA A 447 14.08 -9.61 6.51
C ALA A 447 14.86 -8.36 6.94
N GLU A 448 14.17 -7.23 7.13
CA GLU A 448 14.74 -5.93 7.52
C GLU A 448 15.92 -5.49 6.64
N CYS A 449 15.91 -5.88 5.36
CA CYS A 449 16.94 -5.48 4.40
C CYS A 449 16.87 -4.00 4.00
N LEU A 450 15.79 -3.31 4.38
CA LEU A 450 15.47 -1.92 4.05
C LEU A 450 15.39 -1.59 2.55
N SER A 451 15.45 -2.60 1.68
CA SER A 451 15.38 -2.40 0.22
C SER A 451 14.10 -1.68 -0.19
N CYS A 452 12.95 -2.02 0.42
CA CYS A 452 11.70 -1.33 0.13
C CYS A 452 11.75 0.16 0.52
N GLN A 453 12.43 0.51 1.62
CA GLN A 453 12.63 1.90 2.02
C GLN A 453 13.56 2.64 1.06
N TYR A 454 14.70 2.06 0.69
CA TYR A 454 15.64 2.69 -0.25
C TYR A 454 15.03 2.89 -1.65
N GLU A 455 14.27 1.90 -2.14
CA GLU A 455 13.58 1.98 -3.44
C GLU A 455 12.36 2.93 -3.42
N CYS A 456 11.78 3.18 -2.24
CA CYS A 456 10.60 4.04 -2.12
C CYS A 456 10.87 5.46 -2.65
N GLY A 457 12.05 6.01 -2.36
CA GLY A 457 12.46 7.37 -2.75
C GLY A 457 11.57 8.51 -2.22
N ARG A 458 10.55 8.18 -1.42
CA ARG A 458 9.51 9.06 -0.87
C ARG A 458 9.32 8.89 0.64
N ASP A 459 10.18 8.10 1.28
CA ASP A 459 10.15 7.80 2.71
C ASP A 459 8.77 7.36 3.25
N ALA A 460 7.96 6.70 2.40
CA ALA A 460 6.60 6.28 2.76
C ALA A 460 6.55 4.98 3.57
N ILE A 461 7.68 4.26 3.65
CA ILE A 461 7.79 3.00 4.37
C ILE A 461 8.53 3.24 5.68
N ASP A 462 7.81 3.13 6.80
CA ASP A 462 8.35 3.20 8.15
C ASP A 462 8.33 1.80 8.80
N HIS A 463 9.50 1.19 8.95
CA HIS A 463 9.66 -0.10 9.62
C HIS A 463 9.39 -0.04 11.13
N ASN A 464 9.32 1.15 11.72
CA ASN A 464 8.96 1.34 13.13
C ASN A 464 7.45 1.45 13.35
N MET A 465 6.64 1.43 12.28
CA MET A 465 5.20 1.53 12.38
C MET A 465 4.61 0.25 12.96
N VAL A 466 4.06 0.34 14.18
CA VAL A 466 3.34 -0.76 14.83
C VAL A 466 1.85 -0.68 14.55
N ALA A 467 1.18 -1.83 14.53
CA ALA A 467 -0.27 -1.89 14.56
C ALA A 467 -0.80 -1.15 15.78
N ARG A 468 -1.78 -0.27 15.58
CA ARG A 468 -2.48 0.47 16.63
C ARG A 468 -3.94 0.08 16.61
N GLU A 469 -4.51 -0.08 17.80
CA GLU A 469 -5.96 -0.19 17.96
C GLU A 469 -6.49 1.16 18.44
N GLU A 470 -7.42 1.71 17.68
CA GLU A 470 -8.09 2.96 18.01
C GLU A 470 -9.58 2.71 18.14
N GLN A 471 -10.18 3.25 19.19
CA GLN A 471 -11.61 3.11 19.46
C GLN A 471 -12.31 4.44 19.15
N PHE A 472 -13.28 4.39 18.25
CA PHE A 472 -14.10 5.53 17.86
C PHE A 472 -15.58 5.26 18.14
N ASP A 473 -16.25 6.24 18.71
CA ASP A 473 -17.71 6.25 18.79
C ASP A 473 -18.26 6.89 17.51
N VAL A 474 -18.88 6.06 16.66
CA VAL A 474 -19.44 6.49 15.37
C VAL A 474 -20.93 6.18 15.29
N GLY A 475 -21.72 7.12 14.77
CA GLY A 475 -23.16 6.89 14.56
C GLY A 475 -23.51 6.26 13.20
N ALA A 476 -22.59 6.30 12.24
CA ALA A 476 -22.74 5.67 10.93
C ALA A 476 -21.39 5.11 10.43
N ILE A 477 -21.42 4.05 9.63
CA ILE A 477 -20.24 3.46 8.98
C ILE A 477 -20.47 3.42 7.47
N ILE A 478 -19.52 3.92 6.69
CA ILE A 478 -19.54 3.82 5.22
C ILE A 478 -18.40 2.90 4.77
N LEU A 479 -18.76 1.78 4.14
CA LEU A 479 -17.84 0.77 3.62
C LEU A 479 -17.50 1.09 2.16
N ALA A 480 -16.27 1.53 1.93
CA ALA A 480 -15.68 1.75 0.62
C ALA A 480 -14.35 0.97 0.42
N PRO A 481 -14.29 -0.35 0.73
CA PRO A 481 -13.04 -1.11 0.71
C PRO A 481 -12.49 -1.40 -0.71
N GLY A 482 -13.21 -1.02 -1.76
CA GLY A 482 -12.81 -1.25 -3.15
C GLY A 482 -13.02 -2.69 -3.61
N TYR A 483 -12.13 -3.16 -4.49
CA TYR A 483 -12.14 -4.49 -5.09
C TYR A 483 -10.69 -4.98 -5.28
N GLN A 484 -10.53 -6.27 -5.57
CA GLN A 484 -9.31 -6.86 -6.10
C GLN A 484 -9.52 -7.32 -7.54
N THR A 485 -8.48 -7.39 -8.35
CA THR A 485 -8.59 -7.99 -9.68
C THR A 485 -8.66 -9.51 -9.60
N TYR A 486 -9.40 -10.11 -10.52
CA TYR A 486 -9.40 -11.57 -10.74
C TYR A 486 -7.97 -12.10 -10.93
N ASN A 487 -7.67 -13.24 -10.29
CA ASN A 487 -6.39 -13.92 -10.50
C ASN A 487 -6.36 -14.60 -11.89
N ALA A 488 -5.77 -13.91 -12.86
CA ALA A 488 -5.68 -14.36 -14.24
C ALA A 488 -4.90 -15.68 -14.44
N GLU A 489 -4.07 -16.11 -13.48
CA GLU A 489 -3.38 -17.41 -13.54
C GLU A 489 -4.35 -18.59 -13.54
N LEU A 490 -5.56 -18.40 -13.00
CA LEU A 490 -6.63 -19.41 -13.00
C LEU A 490 -7.21 -19.64 -14.41
N SER A 491 -7.03 -18.69 -15.34
CA SER A 491 -7.43 -18.81 -16.75
C SER A 491 -6.23 -19.23 -17.60
N ALA A 492 -5.81 -20.49 -17.44
CA ALA A 492 -4.62 -21.05 -18.08
C ALA A 492 -4.61 -20.91 -19.61
N GLU A 493 -5.78 -20.80 -20.25
CA GLU A 493 -5.92 -20.56 -21.69
C GLU A 493 -5.28 -19.24 -22.17
N TYR A 494 -5.10 -18.26 -21.28
CA TYR A 494 -4.47 -16.97 -21.59
C TYR A 494 -2.97 -16.92 -21.21
N SER A 495 -2.44 -17.97 -20.58
CA SER A 495 -1.01 -18.13 -20.26
C SER A 495 -0.37 -17.02 -19.41
N PHE A 496 -1.16 -16.30 -18.60
CA PHE A 496 -0.63 -15.35 -17.61
C PHE A 496 0.23 -16.06 -16.54
N GLY A 497 1.31 -15.42 -16.09
CA GLY A 497 2.31 -16.01 -15.19
C GLY A 497 3.28 -17.00 -15.87
N ARG A 498 2.92 -17.54 -17.05
CA ARG A 498 3.78 -18.44 -17.83
C ARG A 498 4.66 -17.69 -18.84
N TYR A 499 4.12 -16.69 -19.54
CA TYR A 499 4.86 -15.92 -20.53
C TYR A 499 5.00 -14.45 -20.09
N PRO A 500 6.21 -13.88 -20.06
CA PRO A 500 6.44 -12.50 -19.58
C PRO A 500 5.66 -11.43 -20.35
N ASN A 501 5.38 -11.65 -21.65
CA ASN A 501 4.68 -10.69 -22.51
C ASN A 501 3.15 -10.74 -22.40
N VAL A 502 2.60 -11.56 -21.49
CA VAL A 502 1.18 -11.52 -21.13
C VAL A 502 1.06 -10.73 -19.83
N VAL A 503 0.46 -9.55 -19.90
CA VAL A 503 0.29 -8.64 -18.76
C VAL A 503 -1.18 -8.38 -18.48
N THR A 504 -1.52 -7.99 -17.27
CA THR A 504 -2.85 -7.46 -16.95
C THR A 504 -2.97 -5.99 -17.38
N ALA A 505 -4.20 -5.50 -17.56
CA ALA A 505 -4.45 -4.09 -17.85
C ALA A 505 -3.85 -3.14 -16.80
N LEU A 506 -3.87 -3.49 -15.51
CA LEU A 506 -3.23 -2.67 -14.46
C LEU A 506 -1.71 -2.65 -14.56
N GLN A 507 -1.07 -3.77 -14.92
CA GLN A 507 0.36 -3.79 -15.20
C GLN A 507 0.68 -2.97 -16.45
N PHE A 508 -0.15 -3.07 -17.49
CA PHE A 508 -0.02 -2.28 -18.70
C PHE A 508 -0.17 -0.77 -18.45
N GLU A 509 -1.15 -0.37 -17.64
CA GLU A 509 -1.31 1.01 -17.17
C GLU A 509 -0.05 1.51 -16.44
N ARG A 510 0.61 0.64 -15.66
CA ARG A 510 1.87 0.99 -14.99
C ARG A 510 3.01 1.20 -15.98
N LEU A 511 3.08 0.43 -17.07
CA LEU A 511 4.03 0.65 -18.17
C LEU A 511 3.72 1.97 -18.92
N LEU A 512 2.45 2.24 -19.20
CA LEU A 512 2.00 3.48 -19.85
C LEU A 512 2.15 4.73 -18.97
N SER A 513 2.38 4.59 -17.67
CA SER A 513 2.53 5.74 -16.77
C SER A 513 3.86 6.44 -17.00
N ALA A 514 3.84 7.77 -17.16
CA ALA A 514 5.05 8.59 -17.18
C ALA A 514 5.90 8.47 -15.90
N SER A 515 5.28 8.09 -14.78
CA SER A 515 5.96 7.78 -13.50
C SER A 515 6.21 6.28 -13.31
N GLY A 516 5.95 5.50 -14.35
CA GLY A 516 6.11 4.06 -14.43
C GLY A 516 7.54 3.64 -14.74
N PRO A 517 7.84 2.34 -14.68
CA PRO A 517 9.19 1.81 -14.89
C PRO A 517 9.73 2.09 -16.30
N THR A 518 8.87 2.35 -17.27
CA THR A 518 9.24 2.61 -18.68
C THR A 518 8.97 4.06 -19.10
N SER A 519 8.69 4.96 -18.14
CA SER A 519 8.41 6.39 -18.38
C SER A 519 7.30 6.66 -19.43
N GLY A 520 6.37 5.72 -19.61
CA GLY A 520 5.28 5.80 -20.57
C GLY A 520 5.53 5.10 -21.91
N HIS A 521 6.75 4.61 -22.17
CA HIS A 521 7.05 3.80 -23.35
C HIS A 521 6.60 2.35 -23.15
N VAL A 522 5.91 1.78 -24.13
CA VAL A 522 5.37 0.43 -24.01
C VAL A 522 6.41 -0.59 -24.48
N GLU A 523 7.18 -1.11 -23.53
CA GLU A 523 8.19 -2.14 -23.76
C GLU A 523 7.69 -3.54 -23.41
N ARG A 524 8.23 -4.54 -24.12
CA ARG A 524 8.01 -5.96 -23.85
C ARG A 524 8.74 -6.38 -22.56
N PRO A 525 8.05 -6.96 -21.57
CA PRO A 525 8.71 -7.41 -20.34
C PRO A 525 9.80 -8.48 -20.54
N SER A 526 9.75 -9.26 -21.63
CA SER A 526 10.74 -10.32 -21.87
C SER A 526 12.12 -9.81 -22.30
N ASP A 527 12.17 -8.71 -23.05
CA ASP A 527 13.39 -8.28 -23.75
C ASP A 527 13.55 -6.75 -23.89
N HIS A 528 12.67 -5.96 -23.25
CA HIS A 528 12.69 -4.49 -23.22
C HIS A 528 12.62 -3.82 -24.59
N LYS A 529 12.17 -4.54 -25.63
CA LYS A 529 11.95 -3.94 -26.95
C LYS A 529 10.59 -3.26 -27.01
N PRO A 530 10.43 -2.19 -27.82
CA PRO A 530 9.12 -1.58 -28.06
C PRO A 530 8.10 -2.60 -28.57
N ALA A 531 6.88 -2.55 -28.02
CA ALA A 531 5.76 -3.38 -28.50
C ALA A 531 5.05 -2.69 -29.66
N GLN A 532 5.17 -3.27 -30.86
CA GLN A 532 4.65 -2.71 -32.11
C GLN A 532 3.26 -3.27 -32.45
N LYS A 533 2.90 -4.44 -31.93
CA LYS A 533 1.58 -5.05 -32.14
C LYS A 533 0.99 -5.62 -30.84
N ILE A 534 -0.10 -5.03 -30.37
CA ILE A 534 -0.66 -5.31 -29.03
C ILE A 534 -2.10 -5.82 -29.11
N ALA A 535 -2.42 -6.87 -28.36
CA ALA A 535 -3.76 -7.45 -28.26
C ALA A 535 -4.36 -7.26 -26.86
N PHE A 536 -5.50 -6.58 -26.76
CA PHE A 536 -6.32 -6.50 -25.55
C PHE A 536 -7.40 -7.58 -25.57
N LEU A 537 -7.46 -8.40 -24.52
CA LEU A 537 -8.45 -9.46 -24.36
C LEU A 537 -9.49 -9.04 -23.31
N GLN A 538 -10.72 -8.83 -23.75
CA GLN A 538 -11.82 -8.43 -22.86
C GLN A 538 -12.45 -9.60 -22.12
N CYS A 539 -13.06 -9.28 -20.97
CA CYS A 539 -13.85 -10.21 -20.18
C CYS A 539 -13.05 -11.41 -19.63
N VAL A 540 -11.83 -11.18 -19.16
CA VAL A 540 -11.03 -12.19 -18.45
C VAL A 540 -11.48 -12.22 -16.99
N GLY A 541 -12.00 -13.34 -16.49
CA GLY A 541 -12.58 -13.43 -15.14
C GLY A 541 -13.88 -12.62 -14.95
N SER A 542 -14.62 -12.37 -16.04
CA SER A 542 -15.96 -11.79 -16.01
C SER A 542 -16.75 -12.23 -17.24
N ARG A 543 -18.08 -12.28 -17.17
CA ARG A 543 -18.94 -12.84 -18.23
C ARG A 543 -18.51 -14.26 -18.64
N ASP A 544 -18.19 -15.09 -17.65
CA ASP A 544 -17.86 -16.51 -17.80
C ASP A 544 -18.80 -17.39 -16.95
N GLN A 545 -18.55 -18.70 -16.90
CA GLN A 545 -19.42 -19.66 -16.22
C GLN A 545 -19.41 -19.52 -14.70
N ASN A 546 -18.29 -19.05 -14.14
CA ASN A 546 -18.13 -18.85 -12.71
C ASN A 546 -18.48 -17.40 -12.34
N HIS A 547 -18.20 -16.43 -13.22
CA HIS A 547 -18.49 -15.00 -13.04
C HIS A 547 -19.47 -14.51 -14.09
N ASP A 548 -20.77 -14.63 -13.80
CA ASP A 548 -21.86 -14.30 -14.73
C ASP A 548 -22.20 -12.79 -14.81
N TYR A 549 -21.33 -11.94 -14.27
CA TYR A 549 -21.48 -10.50 -14.22
C TYR A 549 -20.43 -9.77 -15.08
N CYS A 550 -20.74 -8.53 -15.45
CA CYS A 550 -19.83 -7.67 -16.20
C CYS A 550 -19.15 -6.68 -15.25
N SER A 551 -17.83 -6.51 -15.36
CA SER A 551 -17.09 -5.56 -14.50
C SER A 551 -17.33 -4.07 -14.81
N ALA A 552 -18.20 -3.76 -15.79
CA ALA A 552 -18.64 -2.42 -16.20
C ALA A 552 -17.55 -1.45 -16.73
N VAL A 553 -16.27 -1.69 -16.46
CA VAL A 553 -15.17 -0.75 -16.80
C VAL A 553 -14.24 -1.24 -17.91
N CYS A 554 -14.15 -2.56 -18.15
CA CYS A 554 -13.11 -3.16 -18.99
C CYS A 554 -13.04 -2.63 -20.43
N CYS A 555 -14.19 -2.38 -21.03
CA CYS A 555 -14.23 -1.85 -22.40
C CYS A 555 -13.65 -0.43 -22.48
N MET A 556 -13.86 0.41 -21.45
CA MET A 556 -13.49 1.82 -21.50
C MET A 556 -12.05 2.04 -21.06
N TYR A 557 -11.53 1.32 -20.06
CA TYR A 557 -10.10 1.43 -19.73
C TYR A 557 -9.24 0.90 -20.88
N ALA A 558 -9.60 -0.22 -21.52
CA ALA A 558 -8.81 -0.73 -22.65
C ALA A 558 -8.85 0.21 -23.85
N THR A 559 -9.99 0.88 -24.10
CA THR A 559 -10.06 1.92 -25.13
C THR A 559 -9.17 3.11 -24.79
N LYS A 560 -9.12 3.52 -23.51
CA LYS A 560 -8.23 4.57 -23.02
C LYS A 560 -6.76 4.18 -23.15
N GLU A 561 -6.37 3.01 -22.65
CA GLU A 561 -5.02 2.46 -22.75
C GLU A 561 -4.57 2.30 -24.20
N ALA A 562 -5.46 1.84 -25.09
CA ALA A 562 -5.18 1.74 -26.52
C ALA A 562 -4.92 3.11 -27.18
N ILE A 563 -5.76 4.12 -26.89
CA ILE A 563 -5.54 5.48 -27.40
C ILE A 563 -4.21 6.03 -26.88
N MET A 564 -3.97 5.92 -25.56
CA MET A 564 -2.73 6.38 -24.94
C MET A 564 -1.50 5.69 -25.54
N THR A 565 -1.58 4.40 -25.83
CA THR A 565 -0.50 3.66 -26.50
C THR A 565 -0.15 4.31 -27.83
N ILE A 566 -1.14 4.65 -28.66
CA ILE A 566 -0.92 5.26 -29.98
C ILE A 566 -0.46 6.72 -29.87
N GLU A 567 -0.91 7.45 -28.86
CA GLU A 567 -0.42 8.81 -28.58
C GLU A 567 1.06 8.82 -28.17
N HIS A 568 1.51 7.79 -27.46
CA HIS A 568 2.92 7.62 -27.07
C HIS A 568 3.78 6.98 -28.18
N GLU A 569 3.23 6.01 -28.92
CA GLU A 569 3.91 5.24 -29.95
C GLU A 569 3.01 5.17 -31.22
N PRO A 570 3.09 6.17 -32.13
CA PRO A 570 2.16 6.31 -33.26
C PRO A 570 2.14 5.16 -34.27
N ASP A 571 3.23 4.40 -34.35
CA ASP A 571 3.38 3.28 -35.29
C ASP A 571 2.83 1.95 -34.73
N THR A 572 2.35 1.92 -33.48
CA THR A 572 1.86 0.70 -32.83
C THR A 572 0.47 0.29 -33.31
N GLU A 573 0.32 -0.97 -33.72
CA GLU A 573 -0.94 -1.59 -34.13
C GLU A 573 -1.66 -2.19 -32.90
N VAL A 574 -2.82 -1.62 -32.53
CA VAL A 574 -3.60 -2.10 -31.37
C VAL A 574 -4.87 -2.82 -31.80
N HIS A 575 -5.10 -4.00 -31.21
CA HIS A 575 -6.30 -4.83 -31.41
C HIS A 575 -7.03 -5.06 -30.09
N VAL A 576 -8.33 -4.84 -30.07
CA VAL A 576 -9.21 -5.11 -28.92
C VAL A 576 -10.19 -6.22 -29.28
N PHE A 577 -10.06 -7.36 -28.62
CA PHE A 577 -10.93 -8.52 -28.81
C PHE A 577 -12.02 -8.52 -27.74
N MET A 578 -13.29 -8.48 -28.16
CA MET A 578 -14.43 -8.32 -27.27
C MET A 578 -15.67 -9.08 -27.76
N MET A 579 -16.59 -9.43 -26.87
CA MET A 579 -17.88 -10.01 -27.29
C MET A 579 -18.88 -8.93 -27.72
N ASP A 580 -18.91 -7.83 -26.97
CA ASP A 580 -19.78 -6.66 -27.18
C ASP A 580 -19.09 -5.41 -26.61
N MET A 581 -19.47 -4.22 -27.09
CA MET A 581 -19.01 -2.94 -26.53
C MET A 581 -19.95 -2.41 -25.43
N ARG A 582 -19.41 -2.10 -24.24
CA ARG A 582 -20.16 -1.56 -23.08
C ARG A 582 -19.95 -0.04 -22.87
N ALA A 583 -20.14 0.76 -23.91
CA ALA A 583 -20.01 2.22 -23.87
C ALA A 583 -21.31 2.93 -23.39
N PHE A 584 -21.73 2.73 -22.13
CA PHE A 584 -23.09 3.13 -21.68
C PHE A 584 -23.25 4.56 -21.13
N SER A 585 -22.16 5.26 -20.80
CA SER A 585 -22.20 6.61 -20.22
C SER A 585 -22.13 7.71 -21.30
N LYS A 586 -22.51 8.94 -20.92
CA LYS A 586 -22.50 10.09 -21.82
C LYS A 586 -21.08 10.32 -22.37
N GLY A 587 -20.95 10.38 -23.70
CA GLY A 587 -19.67 10.59 -24.37
C GLY A 587 -18.84 9.31 -24.60
N TYR A 588 -19.16 8.18 -23.96
CA TYR A 588 -18.39 6.94 -24.16
C TYR A 588 -18.55 6.36 -25.56
N GLU A 589 -19.73 6.52 -26.17
CA GLU A 589 -19.94 6.10 -27.57
C GLU A 589 -19.03 6.88 -28.53
N ALA A 590 -19.05 8.21 -28.40
CA ALA A 590 -18.20 9.08 -29.21
C ALA A 590 -16.71 8.82 -28.95
N TYR A 591 -16.34 8.47 -27.71
CA TYR A 591 -14.97 8.09 -27.37
C TYR A 591 -14.55 6.78 -28.06
N TYR A 592 -15.42 5.77 -28.04
CA TYR A 592 -15.22 4.52 -28.77
C TYR A 592 -15.11 4.75 -30.29
N GLN A 593 -16.00 5.56 -30.88
CA GLN A 593 -15.94 5.91 -32.30
C GLN A 593 -14.65 6.66 -32.65
N CYS A 594 -14.23 7.61 -31.80
CA CYS A 594 -12.96 8.33 -31.97
C CYS A 594 -11.76 7.37 -31.96
N ALA A 595 -11.75 6.39 -31.05
CA ALA A 595 -10.73 5.35 -30.99
C ALA A 595 -10.58 4.59 -32.32
N GLN A 596 -11.71 4.31 -32.98
CA GLN A 596 -11.73 3.63 -34.28
C GLN A 596 -11.33 4.55 -35.44
N GLU A 597 -11.98 5.72 -35.54
CA GLU A 597 -11.89 6.59 -36.71
C GLU A 597 -10.60 7.44 -36.74
N LYS A 598 -10.18 7.94 -35.57
CA LYS A 598 -9.01 8.84 -35.46
C LYS A 598 -7.73 8.07 -35.16
N TYR A 599 -7.80 7.10 -34.24
CA TYR A 599 -6.61 6.36 -33.77
C TYR A 599 -6.44 5.00 -34.45
N GLY A 600 -7.38 4.55 -35.28
CA GLY A 600 -7.22 3.30 -36.05
C GLY A 600 -7.22 2.02 -35.21
N ILE A 601 -7.78 2.05 -33.99
CA ILE A 601 -7.82 0.88 -33.10
C ILE A 601 -8.78 -0.17 -33.68
N ASN A 602 -8.29 -1.41 -33.79
CA ASN A 602 -9.05 -2.51 -34.40
C ASN A 602 -9.89 -3.25 -33.35
N TYR A 603 -11.21 -3.22 -33.47
CA TYR A 603 -12.11 -3.96 -32.56
C TYR A 603 -12.65 -5.20 -33.24
N THR A 604 -12.29 -6.37 -32.72
CA THR A 604 -12.74 -7.67 -33.24
C THR A 604 -13.77 -8.30 -32.30
N ARG A 605 -14.95 -8.63 -32.84
CA ARG A 605 -16.01 -9.28 -32.09
C ARG A 605 -15.80 -10.79 -32.01
N CYS A 606 -15.24 -11.28 -30.91
CA CYS A 606 -15.07 -12.70 -30.64
C CYS A 606 -14.78 -12.99 -29.16
N ARG A 607 -14.80 -14.27 -28.79
CA ARG A 607 -14.14 -14.76 -27.57
C ARG A 607 -12.85 -15.49 -27.99
N ILE A 608 -11.75 -15.16 -27.33
CA ILE A 608 -10.45 -15.81 -27.57
C ILE A 608 -10.49 -17.23 -27.01
N SER A 609 -9.89 -18.18 -27.73
CA SER A 609 -9.82 -19.57 -27.28
C SER A 609 -8.51 -19.91 -26.57
N GLU A 610 -7.39 -19.31 -27.00
CA GLU A 610 -6.06 -19.68 -26.51
C GLU A 610 -5.00 -18.60 -26.84
N VAL A 611 -4.00 -18.45 -25.97
CA VAL A 611 -2.75 -17.70 -26.19
C VAL A 611 -1.56 -18.64 -26.03
N LYS A 612 -0.68 -18.67 -27.03
CA LYS A 612 0.58 -19.43 -27.04
C LYS A 612 1.77 -18.52 -27.31
N GLN A 613 2.98 -18.95 -26.97
CA GLN A 613 4.21 -18.22 -27.32
C GLN A 613 4.94 -18.92 -28.47
N THR A 614 5.44 -18.14 -29.42
CA THR A 614 6.37 -18.59 -30.46
C THR A 614 7.76 -18.76 -29.85
N PRO A 615 8.36 -19.97 -29.89
CA PRO A 615 9.71 -20.20 -29.37
C PRO A 615 10.76 -19.31 -30.05
N GLY A 616 11.67 -18.75 -29.26
CA GLY A 616 12.81 -17.96 -29.75
C GLY A 616 12.52 -16.48 -30.03
N THR A 617 11.31 -16.11 -30.48
CA THR A 617 10.93 -14.70 -30.69
C THR A 617 10.27 -14.09 -29.45
N GLY A 618 9.65 -14.92 -28.61
CA GLY A 618 8.90 -14.48 -27.43
C GLY A 618 7.54 -13.84 -27.76
N ASN A 619 7.14 -13.82 -29.03
CA ASN A 619 5.85 -13.29 -29.50
C ASN A 619 4.71 -14.22 -29.13
N LEU A 620 3.49 -13.70 -29.13
CA LEU A 620 2.28 -14.36 -28.68
C LEU A 620 1.33 -14.61 -29.83
N VAL A 621 0.91 -15.86 -30.01
CA VAL A 621 -0.09 -16.29 -30.98
C VAL A 621 -1.44 -16.35 -30.29
N VAL A 622 -2.37 -15.51 -30.72
CA VAL A 622 -3.75 -15.43 -30.23
C VAL A 622 -4.66 -16.16 -31.22
N ARG A 623 -5.44 -17.13 -30.72
CA ARG A 623 -6.39 -17.90 -31.53
C ARG A 623 -7.83 -17.50 -31.26
N TYR A 624 -8.58 -17.16 -32.31
CA TYR A 624 -9.96 -16.68 -32.20
C TYR A 624 -10.81 -17.02 -33.43
N ALA A 625 -12.14 -16.96 -33.28
CA ALA A 625 -13.08 -17.18 -34.37
C ALA A 625 -13.30 -15.92 -35.19
N SER A 626 -13.27 -16.05 -36.52
CA SER A 626 -13.62 -14.98 -37.45
C SER A 626 -15.13 -14.80 -37.58
N ASP A 627 -15.60 -13.56 -37.61
CA ASP A 627 -17.01 -13.22 -37.88
C ASP A 627 -17.40 -13.40 -39.37
N GLN A 628 -16.45 -13.77 -40.25
CA GLN A 628 -16.67 -13.99 -41.70
C GLN A 628 -17.68 -15.11 -42.03
N GLY A 629 -18.14 -15.88 -41.03
CA GLY A 629 -19.17 -16.91 -41.17
C GLY A 629 -20.61 -16.45 -40.92
N SER A 630 -20.85 -15.23 -40.43
CA SER A 630 -22.18 -14.75 -40.04
C SER A 630 -22.91 -13.97 -41.15
N GLY A 631 -22.78 -14.38 -42.42
CA GLY A 631 -23.73 -14.02 -43.49
C GLY A 631 -23.94 -12.53 -43.85
N ILE A 632 -23.16 -11.59 -43.30
CA ILE A 632 -23.22 -10.18 -43.68
C ILE A 632 -21.82 -9.75 -44.13
N ARG A 633 -21.64 -9.63 -45.45
CA ARG A 633 -20.37 -9.23 -46.07
C ARG A 633 -20.15 -7.74 -45.85
N ASP A 634 -19.07 -7.39 -45.15
CA ASP A 634 -18.45 -6.07 -45.23
C ASP A 634 -17.42 -6.11 -46.36
N GLN A 635 -17.79 -5.65 -47.56
CA GLN A 635 -16.86 -5.43 -48.65
C GLN A 635 -17.07 -4.03 -49.24
N GLY A 636 -16.12 -3.14 -48.94
CA GLY A 636 -15.84 -1.99 -49.77
C GLY A 636 -15.44 -2.41 -51.19
N LEU A 637 -16.03 -1.71 -52.17
CA LEU A 637 -15.73 -1.70 -53.60
C LEU A 637 -15.78 -3.04 -54.38
N GLY A 638 -16.89 -3.24 -55.12
CA GLY A 638 -16.85 -4.05 -56.36
C GLY A 638 -18.10 -4.84 -56.71
N THR A 639 -18.88 -4.30 -57.65
CA THR A 639 -19.90 -4.97 -58.51
C THR A 639 -21.14 -5.62 -57.88
N ARG A 640 -22.31 -5.16 -58.34
CA ARG A 640 -23.65 -5.69 -58.08
C ARG A 640 -23.79 -7.11 -58.64
N ASP A 641 -24.17 -8.08 -57.81
CA ASP A 641 -24.97 -9.22 -58.28
C ASP A 641 -25.88 -9.82 -57.19
N GLN A 642 -26.93 -10.49 -57.65
CA GLN A 642 -28.25 -10.63 -57.04
C GLN A 642 -28.40 -11.71 -55.95
N GLY A 643 -29.16 -11.36 -54.90
CA GLY A 643 -30.31 -12.10 -54.36
C GLY A 643 -30.13 -13.55 -53.86
N LEU A 644 -29.99 -13.73 -52.55
CA LEU A 644 -30.49 -14.91 -51.81
C LEU A 644 -30.54 -14.61 -50.30
N VAL A 645 -31.73 -14.72 -49.71
CA VAL A 645 -31.97 -14.63 -48.25
C VAL A 645 -31.55 -15.95 -47.60
N PRO A 646 -30.69 -15.98 -46.56
CA PRO A 646 -30.31 -17.23 -45.91
C PRO A 646 -31.44 -17.80 -45.06
N SER A 647 -31.60 -19.13 -45.06
CA SER A 647 -32.57 -19.84 -44.24
C SER A 647 -32.11 -19.96 -42.77
N PRO A 648 -33.03 -20.20 -41.80
CA PRO A 648 -32.73 -20.21 -40.36
C PRO A 648 -31.84 -21.38 -39.86
N GLN A 649 -31.32 -22.23 -40.75
CA GLN A 649 -30.52 -23.41 -40.39
C GLN A 649 -29.00 -23.16 -40.38
N SER A 650 -28.53 -21.92 -40.62
CA SER A 650 -27.09 -21.61 -40.74
C SER A 650 -26.50 -20.75 -39.61
N LEU A 651 -26.99 -20.92 -38.37
CA LEU A 651 -26.49 -20.20 -37.17
C LEU A 651 -25.50 -21.01 -36.30
N VAL A 652 -24.86 -22.05 -36.86
CA VAL A 652 -23.72 -22.71 -36.22
C VAL A 652 -22.45 -22.20 -36.91
N PRO A 653 -21.50 -21.56 -36.20
CA PRO A 653 -20.24 -21.14 -36.81
C PRO A 653 -19.53 -22.35 -37.40
N ASN A 654 -19.19 -22.27 -38.69
CA ASN A 654 -18.47 -23.33 -39.39
C ASN A 654 -17.07 -23.48 -38.73
N PRO A 655 -16.65 -24.68 -38.28
CA PRO A 655 -15.36 -24.90 -37.60
C PRO A 655 -14.11 -24.50 -38.41
N GLN A 656 -14.26 -24.15 -39.69
CA GLN A 656 -13.19 -23.74 -40.60
C GLN A 656 -12.82 -22.23 -40.52
N SER A 657 -13.20 -21.51 -39.46
CA SER A 657 -13.04 -20.05 -39.34
C SER A 657 -12.18 -19.58 -38.16
N LEU A 658 -11.39 -20.48 -37.54
CA LEU A 658 -10.42 -20.09 -36.51
C LEU A 658 -9.19 -19.44 -37.16
N ILE A 659 -8.86 -18.23 -36.72
CA ILE A 659 -7.70 -17.45 -37.14
C ILE A 659 -6.67 -17.46 -36.01
N GLU A 660 -5.41 -17.54 -36.38
CA GLU A 660 -4.27 -17.30 -35.50
C GLU A 660 -3.59 -16.00 -35.95
N ALA A 661 -3.33 -15.10 -35.01
CA ALA A 661 -2.61 -13.86 -35.26
C ALA A 661 -1.51 -13.69 -34.20
N GLU A 662 -0.36 -13.17 -34.64
CA GLU A 662 0.81 -12.96 -33.80
C GLU A 662 0.85 -11.52 -33.28
N PHE A 663 1.26 -11.37 -32.02
CA PHE A 663 1.33 -10.11 -31.26
C PHE A 663 2.61 -10.07 -30.44
N ASP A 664 3.13 -8.89 -30.18
CA ASP A 664 4.31 -8.69 -29.33
C ASP A 664 3.95 -8.76 -27.85
N LEU A 665 2.76 -8.26 -27.51
CA LEU A 665 2.24 -8.13 -26.16
C LEU A 665 0.73 -8.44 -26.11
N VAL A 666 0.30 -9.13 -25.07
CA VAL A 666 -1.12 -9.39 -24.79
C VAL A 666 -1.49 -8.76 -23.45
N VAL A 667 -2.54 -7.95 -23.45
CA VAL A 667 -3.08 -7.25 -22.28
C VAL A 667 -4.42 -7.88 -21.88
N LEU A 668 -4.46 -8.46 -20.69
CA LEU A 668 -5.65 -9.10 -20.13
C LEU A 668 -6.50 -8.06 -19.38
N SER A 669 -7.69 -7.81 -19.89
CA SER A 669 -8.67 -6.96 -19.22
C SER A 669 -9.42 -7.76 -18.16
N VAL A 670 -8.80 -7.86 -16.97
CA VAL A 670 -9.26 -8.68 -15.84
C VAL A 670 -10.48 -8.09 -15.12
N GLY A 671 -11.35 -8.97 -14.63
CA GLY A 671 -12.56 -8.64 -13.89
C GLY A 671 -12.30 -8.20 -12.45
N MET A 672 -13.34 -7.62 -11.84
CA MET A 672 -13.36 -7.20 -10.42
C MET A 672 -13.91 -8.32 -9.52
N GLU A 673 -13.25 -8.57 -8.40
CA GLU A 673 -13.66 -9.49 -7.33
C GLU A 673 -13.51 -8.85 -5.95
N ILE A 674 -14.06 -9.50 -4.92
CA ILE A 674 -13.86 -9.09 -3.52
C ILE A 674 -12.82 -9.97 -2.85
N SER A 675 -11.85 -9.34 -2.18
CA SER A 675 -10.79 -10.02 -1.45
C SER A 675 -11.30 -10.71 -0.19
N ASP A 676 -10.60 -11.76 0.24
CA ASP A 676 -10.98 -12.49 1.45
C ASP A 676 -10.85 -11.63 2.72
N SER A 677 -9.96 -10.64 2.74
CA SER A 677 -9.88 -9.67 3.83
C SER A 677 -11.14 -8.82 3.93
N VAL A 678 -11.71 -8.40 2.80
CA VAL A 678 -12.96 -7.64 2.75
C VAL A 678 -14.16 -8.52 3.08
N LYS A 679 -14.19 -9.80 2.65
CA LYS A 679 -15.22 -10.76 3.07
C LYS A 679 -15.22 -10.94 4.59
N ARG A 680 -14.04 -11.07 5.21
CA ARG A 680 -13.90 -11.14 6.68
C ARG A 680 -14.35 -9.84 7.36
N LEU A 681 -14.05 -8.67 6.78
CA LEU A 681 -14.54 -7.39 7.28
C LEU A 681 -16.07 -7.34 7.30
N GLY A 682 -16.72 -7.72 6.19
CA GLY A 682 -18.17 -7.84 6.12
C GLY A 682 -18.74 -8.76 7.21
N GLY A 683 -18.13 -9.93 7.40
CA GLY A 683 -18.51 -10.87 8.46
C GLY A 683 -18.36 -10.30 9.88
N ARG A 684 -17.25 -9.59 10.19
CA ARG A 684 -17.04 -8.93 11.49
C ARG A 684 -18.05 -7.82 11.75
N LEU A 685 -18.47 -7.12 10.70
CA LEU A 685 -19.50 -6.09 10.77
C LEU A 685 -20.93 -6.65 10.70
N GLY A 686 -21.12 -7.96 10.55
CA GLY A 686 -22.46 -8.56 10.45
C GLY A 686 -23.24 -8.10 9.21
N VAL A 687 -22.53 -7.78 8.13
CA VAL A 687 -23.12 -7.41 6.84
C VAL A 687 -23.23 -8.66 5.98
N GLU A 688 -24.40 -8.89 5.38
CA GLU A 688 -24.61 -9.99 4.45
C GLU A 688 -23.86 -9.76 3.14
N LEU A 689 -23.23 -10.82 2.62
CA LEU A 689 -22.57 -10.84 1.33
C LEU A 689 -23.33 -11.76 0.37
N ASP A 690 -23.16 -11.53 -0.93
CA ASP A 690 -23.65 -12.43 -1.97
C ASP A 690 -22.70 -13.62 -2.20
N GLU A 691 -23.03 -14.47 -3.17
CA GLU A 691 -22.25 -15.67 -3.50
C GLU A 691 -20.83 -15.37 -4.03
N TYR A 692 -20.57 -14.13 -4.45
CA TYR A 692 -19.28 -13.65 -4.94
C TYR A 692 -18.52 -12.82 -3.89
N GLY A 693 -19.13 -12.57 -2.73
CA GLY A 693 -18.56 -11.78 -1.65
C GLY A 693 -18.84 -10.27 -1.74
N PHE A 694 -19.64 -9.80 -2.70
CA PHE A 694 -20.10 -8.41 -2.74
C PHE A 694 -21.13 -8.16 -1.64
N CYS A 695 -21.20 -6.92 -1.16
CA CYS A 695 -22.19 -6.51 -0.17
C CYS A 695 -23.61 -6.68 -0.71
N ARG A 696 -24.43 -7.46 -0.02
CA ARG A 696 -25.88 -7.46 -0.28
C ARG A 696 -26.48 -6.14 0.12
N SER A 697 -27.49 -5.75 -0.65
CA SER A 697 -28.07 -4.43 -0.58
C SER A 697 -29.57 -4.41 -0.47
N ILE A 698 -30.07 -3.34 0.14
CA ILE A 698 -31.50 -3.06 0.15
C ILE A 698 -31.91 -2.51 -1.21
N ARG A 699 -32.95 -3.10 -1.81
CA ARG A 699 -33.29 -2.86 -3.22
C ARG A 699 -33.69 -1.41 -3.53
N PHE A 700 -34.48 -0.78 -2.66
CA PHE A 700 -34.94 0.60 -2.81
C PHE A 700 -34.11 1.62 -2.02
N ASN A 701 -33.12 1.13 -1.26
CA ASN A 701 -32.07 1.93 -0.65
C ASN A 701 -30.71 1.28 -0.95
N PRO A 702 -30.24 1.35 -2.22
CA PRO A 702 -29.08 0.61 -2.70
C PRO A 702 -27.76 1.22 -2.23
N ILE A 703 -27.71 1.81 -1.05
CA ILE A 703 -26.47 2.16 -0.34
C ILE A 703 -26.49 1.54 1.06
N GLU A 704 -27.66 1.19 1.57
CA GLU A 704 -27.83 0.55 2.86
C GLU A 704 -27.56 -0.97 2.76
N THR A 705 -26.88 -1.47 3.78
CA THR A 705 -26.54 -2.89 3.93
C THR A 705 -27.65 -3.64 4.66
N SER A 706 -27.46 -4.93 4.94
CA SER A 706 -28.36 -5.70 5.81
C SER A 706 -28.40 -5.20 7.26
N ARG A 707 -27.50 -4.26 7.64
CA ARG A 707 -27.40 -3.72 9.00
C ARG A 707 -27.66 -2.20 8.98
N PRO A 708 -28.75 -1.71 9.60
CA PRO A 708 -29.05 -0.28 9.66
C PRO A 708 -27.88 0.53 10.25
N GLY A 709 -27.64 1.73 9.70
CA GLY A 709 -26.51 2.58 10.07
C GLY A 709 -25.15 2.17 9.46
N ILE A 710 -25.10 1.05 8.71
CA ILE A 710 -23.97 0.72 7.84
C ILE A 710 -24.39 0.86 6.38
N TYR A 711 -23.59 1.61 5.63
CA TYR A 711 -23.71 1.81 4.20
C TYR A 711 -22.54 1.17 3.46
N ALA A 712 -22.76 0.69 2.25
CA ALA A 712 -21.72 0.19 1.35
C ALA A 712 -21.79 0.95 0.02
N VAL A 713 -20.64 1.30 -0.53
CA VAL A 713 -20.55 2.12 -1.75
C VAL A 713 -19.45 1.60 -2.68
N GLY A 714 -19.54 1.99 -3.96
CA GLY A 714 -18.52 1.66 -4.94
C GLY A 714 -18.49 0.16 -5.29
N PRO A 715 -17.34 -0.35 -5.77
CA PRO A 715 -17.21 -1.72 -6.25
C PRO A 715 -17.53 -2.82 -5.22
N PHE A 716 -17.53 -2.51 -3.92
CA PHE A 716 -17.91 -3.49 -2.89
C PHE A 716 -19.37 -3.92 -2.99
N ARG A 717 -20.25 -3.09 -3.58
CA ARG A 717 -21.66 -3.45 -3.81
C ARG A 717 -21.89 -4.30 -5.05
N GLU A 718 -21.25 -3.91 -6.14
CA GLU A 718 -21.26 -4.59 -7.44
C GLU A 718 -20.18 -3.93 -8.32
N PRO A 719 -19.71 -4.59 -9.37
CA PRO A 719 -18.78 -3.97 -10.31
C PRO A 719 -19.40 -2.76 -11.02
N LYS A 720 -18.72 -1.61 -10.96
CA LYS A 720 -19.24 -0.33 -11.49
C LYS A 720 -18.12 0.66 -11.81
N ASP A 721 -18.49 1.73 -12.50
CA ASP A 721 -17.57 2.80 -12.85
C ASP A 721 -17.38 3.86 -11.74
N ILE A 722 -16.42 4.77 -11.95
CA ILE A 722 -16.11 5.85 -11.01
C ILE A 722 -17.33 6.77 -10.80
N PRO A 723 -18.00 7.30 -11.84
CA PRO A 723 -19.20 8.12 -11.67
C PRO A 723 -20.28 7.46 -10.80
N GLU A 724 -20.61 6.18 -11.02
CA GLU A 724 -21.57 5.45 -10.20
C GLU A 724 -21.11 5.35 -8.73
N SER A 725 -19.82 5.08 -8.51
CA SER A 725 -19.22 5.02 -7.17
C SER A 725 -19.29 6.36 -6.42
N VAL A 726 -19.04 7.48 -7.12
CA VAL A 726 -19.12 8.84 -6.56
C VAL A 726 -20.56 9.20 -6.19
N VAL A 727 -21.54 8.82 -7.02
CA VAL A 727 -22.97 9.03 -6.74
C VAL A 727 -23.38 8.25 -5.48
N GLU A 728 -22.96 6.99 -5.35
CA GLU A 728 -23.25 6.19 -4.15
C GLU A 728 -22.59 6.73 -2.90
N ALA A 729 -21.32 7.16 -2.97
CA ALA A 729 -20.62 7.82 -1.86
C ALA A 729 -21.36 9.07 -1.40
N SER A 730 -21.83 9.90 -2.34
CA SER A 730 -22.62 11.10 -2.05
C SER A 730 -23.96 10.73 -1.38
N GLY A 731 -24.62 9.67 -1.84
CA GLY A 731 -25.83 9.14 -1.23
C GLY A 731 -25.62 8.64 0.20
N ALA A 732 -24.56 7.86 0.44
CA ALA A 732 -24.22 7.35 1.77
C ALA A 732 -23.84 8.47 2.75
N ALA A 733 -23.13 9.50 2.26
CA ALA A 733 -22.85 10.70 3.04
C ALA A 733 -24.14 11.44 3.41
N ALA A 734 -25.08 11.61 2.48
CA ALA A 734 -26.37 12.24 2.75
C ALA A 734 -27.24 11.44 3.73
N ALA A 735 -27.28 10.12 3.58
CA ALA A 735 -28.00 9.24 4.52
C ALA A 735 -27.40 9.30 5.93
N SER A 736 -26.07 9.26 6.03
CA SER A 736 -25.35 9.41 7.30
C SER A 736 -25.58 10.78 7.93
N ALA A 737 -25.59 11.85 7.13
CA ALA A 737 -25.85 13.21 7.60
C ALA A 737 -27.29 13.41 8.10
N GLY A 738 -28.25 12.66 7.55
CA GLY A 738 -29.62 12.58 8.07
C GLY A 738 -29.66 11.94 9.46
N LEU A 739 -29.01 10.77 9.61
CA LEU A 739 -28.91 10.07 10.89
C LEU A 739 -28.20 10.91 11.97
N LEU A 740 -27.18 11.67 11.57
CA LEU A 740 -26.34 12.48 12.45
C LEU A 740 -26.78 13.94 12.55
N ALA A 741 -27.99 14.29 12.09
CA ALA A 741 -28.43 15.68 12.00
C ALA A 741 -28.39 16.43 13.35
N GLU A 742 -28.74 15.77 14.46
CA GLU A 742 -28.72 16.36 15.80
C GLU A 742 -27.30 16.62 16.35
N ALA A 743 -26.31 15.86 15.86
CA ALA A 743 -24.91 15.96 16.28
C ALA A 743 -24.04 16.74 15.27
N ARG A 744 -24.66 17.38 14.27
CA ARG A 744 -23.93 18.09 13.21
C ARG A 744 -23.04 19.19 13.82
N TRP A 745 -21.81 19.28 13.33
CA TRP A 745 -20.78 20.23 13.77
C TRP A 745 -20.22 20.04 15.20
N THR A 746 -20.66 19.01 15.94
CA THR A 746 -20.19 18.80 17.33
C THR A 746 -18.73 18.34 17.44
N LEU A 747 -18.19 17.74 16.37
CA LEU A 747 -16.80 17.23 16.28
C LEU A 747 -16.03 17.79 15.08
N THR A 748 -16.51 18.88 14.47
CA THR A 748 -15.81 19.51 13.34
C THR A 748 -14.79 20.52 13.85
N ASN A 749 -13.56 20.41 13.38
CA ASN A 749 -12.51 21.39 13.64
C ASN A 749 -12.42 22.35 12.45
N GLU A 750 -12.39 23.65 12.72
CA GLU A 750 -12.01 24.63 11.70
C GLU A 750 -10.50 24.56 11.47
N ARG A 751 -10.08 24.64 10.20
CA ARG A 751 -8.67 24.72 9.86
C ARG A 751 -8.16 26.11 10.18
N GLU A 752 -7.23 26.20 11.12
CA GLU A 752 -6.54 27.46 11.43
C GLU A 752 -5.41 27.70 10.43
N TYR A 753 -5.42 28.87 9.79
CA TYR A 753 -4.32 29.35 8.94
C TYR A 753 -3.49 30.35 9.74
N PRO A 754 -2.18 30.50 9.43
CA PRO A 754 -1.40 31.59 10.02
C PRO A 754 -2.01 32.96 9.68
N PRO A 755 -1.78 33.99 10.50
CA PRO A 755 -2.26 35.35 10.23
C PRO A 755 -1.80 35.83 8.85
N GLU A 756 -2.73 36.45 8.09
CA GLU A 756 -2.40 37.02 6.79
C GLU A 756 -1.35 38.12 6.92
N ARG A 757 -0.25 37.99 6.17
CA ARG A 757 0.82 38.98 6.08
C ARG A 757 0.40 40.14 5.20
N ASP A 758 0.44 41.35 5.73
CA ASP A 758 0.22 42.57 4.95
C ASP A 758 1.40 42.82 4.00
N VAL A 759 1.11 42.80 2.70
CA VAL A 759 2.08 43.02 1.62
C VAL A 759 1.75 44.24 0.77
N SER A 760 0.81 45.09 1.20
CA SER A 760 0.32 46.25 0.44
C SER A 760 1.41 47.29 0.15
N GLY A 761 2.41 47.41 1.03
CA GLY A 761 3.55 48.33 0.88
C GLY A 761 4.79 47.71 0.23
N GLU A 762 4.74 46.44 -0.18
CA GLU A 762 5.89 45.73 -0.73
C GLU A 762 5.93 45.79 -2.26
N THR A 763 7.14 45.86 -2.83
CA THR A 763 7.32 45.60 -4.27
C THR A 763 6.98 44.14 -4.57
N ALA A 764 6.47 43.87 -5.78
CA ALA A 764 6.14 42.50 -6.19
C ALA A 764 7.38 41.57 -6.11
N ARG A 765 7.20 40.42 -5.47
CA ARG A 765 8.17 39.34 -5.29
C ARG A 765 7.48 38.04 -5.68
N ILE A 766 7.66 37.64 -6.93
CA ILE A 766 6.89 36.58 -7.58
C ILE A 766 7.69 35.28 -7.55
N GLY A 767 7.09 34.20 -7.07
CA GLY A 767 7.57 32.84 -7.31
C GLY A 767 6.85 32.21 -8.48
N VAL A 768 7.58 31.58 -9.39
CA VAL A 768 7.03 30.91 -10.57
C VAL A 768 7.31 29.42 -10.49
N PHE A 769 6.27 28.59 -10.59
CA PHE A 769 6.40 27.14 -10.56
C PHE A 769 5.84 26.55 -11.86
N VAL A 770 6.69 25.91 -12.66
CA VAL A 770 6.31 25.36 -13.96
C VAL A 770 6.14 23.85 -13.86
N CYS A 771 4.96 23.34 -14.21
CA CYS A 771 4.62 21.93 -14.02
C CYS A 771 4.90 21.12 -15.29
N HIS A 772 5.53 19.95 -15.14
CA HIS A 772 5.65 18.97 -16.22
C HIS A 772 4.35 18.18 -16.45
N CYS A 773 3.58 17.94 -15.39
CA CYS A 773 2.39 17.08 -15.43
C CYS A 773 2.70 15.71 -16.08
N GLY A 774 3.88 15.15 -15.77
CA GLY A 774 4.43 13.99 -16.47
C GLY A 774 4.70 14.30 -17.94
N SER A 775 4.23 13.44 -18.84
CA SER A 775 4.32 13.64 -20.29
C SER A 775 3.31 14.67 -20.84
N ASN A 776 2.28 15.06 -20.07
CA ASN A 776 1.20 15.90 -20.59
C ASN A 776 1.65 17.32 -20.95
N ILE A 777 2.65 17.87 -20.25
CA ILE A 777 3.28 19.15 -20.59
C ILE A 777 4.73 18.89 -20.99
N GLY A 778 5.50 18.21 -20.14
CA GLY A 778 6.91 17.93 -20.39
C GLY A 778 7.20 17.09 -21.64
N GLY A 779 6.22 16.33 -22.15
CA GLY A 779 6.34 15.59 -23.40
C GLY A 779 6.12 16.43 -24.67
N PHE A 780 5.60 17.65 -24.55
CA PHE A 780 5.20 18.49 -25.69
C PHE A 780 5.63 19.97 -25.58
N LEU A 781 6.40 20.36 -24.55
CA LEU A 781 7.14 21.63 -24.48
C LEU A 781 8.33 21.52 -23.52
N ASP A 782 9.36 22.34 -23.70
CA ASP A 782 10.54 22.37 -22.84
C ASP A 782 10.23 23.14 -21.55
N VAL A 783 9.88 22.39 -20.50
CA VAL A 783 9.47 22.93 -19.20
C VAL A 783 10.64 23.62 -18.47
N PRO A 784 11.85 23.03 -18.38
CA PRO A 784 13.03 23.71 -17.84
C PRO A 784 13.32 25.05 -18.53
N ASP A 785 13.26 25.11 -19.86
CA ASP A 785 13.49 26.35 -20.61
C ASP A 785 12.41 27.42 -20.32
N VAL A 786 11.15 27.02 -20.08
CA VAL A 786 10.10 27.95 -19.63
C VAL A 786 10.40 28.47 -18.21
N ALA A 787 10.87 27.62 -17.29
CA ALA A 787 11.23 28.02 -15.93
C ALA A 787 12.45 28.95 -15.90
N GLU A 788 13.48 28.65 -16.69
CA GLU A 788 14.67 29.49 -16.84
C GLU A 788 14.30 30.85 -17.43
N TYR A 789 13.47 30.86 -18.49
CA TYR A 789 12.95 32.10 -19.06
C TYR A 789 12.19 32.95 -18.04
N ALA A 790 11.33 32.33 -17.23
CA ALA A 790 10.57 33.04 -16.20
C ALA A 790 11.48 33.73 -15.18
N ASN A 791 12.63 33.15 -14.85
CA ASN A 791 13.62 33.74 -13.95
C ASN A 791 14.23 35.06 -14.49
N THR A 792 14.18 35.29 -15.81
CA THR A 792 14.68 36.53 -16.43
C THR A 792 13.67 37.69 -16.37
N LEU A 793 12.43 37.44 -15.94
CA LEU A 793 11.35 38.41 -16.00
C LEU A 793 11.30 39.32 -14.77
N PRO A 794 10.81 40.57 -14.91
CA PRO A 794 10.75 41.52 -13.80
C PRO A 794 9.94 40.99 -12.62
N ASN A 795 10.41 41.29 -11.40
CA ASN A 795 9.78 40.94 -10.12
C ASN A 795 9.78 39.43 -9.77
N VAL A 796 10.30 38.56 -10.64
CA VAL A 796 10.49 37.15 -10.32
C VAL A 796 11.70 36.99 -9.41
N ILE A 797 11.51 36.40 -8.23
CA ILE A 797 12.55 36.16 -7.23
C ILE A 797 12.97 34.70 -7.24
N HIS A 798 12.04 33.81 -7.57
CA HIS A 798 12.26 32.36 -7.62
C HIS A 798 11.50 31.79 -8.82
N SER A 799 12.13 30.86 -9.53
CA SER A 799 11.49 30.09 -10.59
C SER A 799 12.04 28.68 -10.58
N GLU A 800 11.17 27.68 -10.60
CA GLU A 800 11.55 26.28 -10.67
C GLU A 800 10.52 25.45 -11.44
N ASP A 801 10.94 24.31 -11.96
CA ASP A 801 10.06 23.31 -12.53
C ASP A 801 9.78 22.16 -11.56
N THR A 802 8.58 21.59 -11.65
CA THR A 802 8.10 20.53 -10.76
C THR A 802 7.39 19.45 -11.56
N LEU A 803 7.60 18.17 -11.21
CA LEU A 803 6.99 17.07 -11.97
C LEU A 803 5.44 17.13 -11.93
N TYR A 804 4.89 17.34 -10.73
CA TYR A 804 3.45 17.49 -10.51
C TYR A 804 3.17 18.58 -9.46
N ALA A 805 3.00 19.82 -9.90
CA ALA A 805 2.73 20.95 -9.00
C ALA A 805 1.52 20.73 -8.06
N CYS A 806 0.50 19.97 -8.48
CA CYS A 806 -0.68 19.68 -7.66
C CYS A 806 -0.51 18.52 -6.67
N SER A 807 0.67 17.89 -6.60
CA SER A 807 0.97 16.86 -5.60
C SER A 807 1.14 17.48 -4.21
N GLN A 808 0.83 16.73 -3.15
CA GLN A 808 0.95 17.23 -1.76
C GLN A 808 2.37 17.68 -1.43
N ASP A 809 3.38 16.93 -1.89
CA ASP A 809 4.79 17.29 -1.71
C ASP A 809 5.12 18.63 -2.38
N SER A 810 4.66 18.84 -3.63
CA SER A 810 4.87 20.11 -4.32
C SER A 810 4.07 21.27 -3.70
N ILE A 811 2.86 21.03 -3.19
CA ILE A 811 2.11 22.03 -2.45
C ILE A 811 2.86 22.45 -1.19
N LYS A 812 3.44 21.49 -0.45
CA LYS A 812 4.29 21.79 0.71
C LYS A 812 5.54 22.58 0.31
N LEU A 813 6.23 22.16 -0.75
CA LEU A 813 7.40 22.86 -1.28
C LEU A 813 7.07 24.30 -1.70
N ILE A 814 5.95 24.52 -2.39
CA ILE A 814 5.50 25.87 -2.77
C ILE A 814 5.30 26.73 -1.52
N THR A 815 4.63 26.19 -0.49
CA THR A 815 4.45 26.88 0.80
C THR A 815 5.79 27.24 1.44
N GLU A 816 6.73 26.30 1.52
CA GLU A 816 8.08 26.51 2.08
C GLU A 816 8.88 27.55 1.28
N ARG A 817 8.85 27.51 -0.05
CA ARG A 817 9.52 28.48 -0.93
C ARG A 817 8.93 29.88 -0.82
N VAL A 818 7.62 30.00 -0.60
CA VAL A 818 6.97 31.29 -0.32
C VAL A 818 7.55 31.94 0.94
N GLU A 819 7.75 31.15 1.98
CA GLU A 819 8.34 31.62 3.24
C GLU A 819 9.83 31.94 3.09
N GLU A 820 10.62 31.02 2.54
CA GLU A 820 12.07 31.11 2.37
C GLU A 820 12.48 32.34 1.55
N HIS A 821 11.88 32.51 0.36
CA HIS A 821 12.22 33.61 -0.53
C HIS A 821 11.44 34.90 -0.23
N LYS A 822 10.58 34.88 0.80
CA LYS A 822 9.68 35.98 1.17
C LYS A 822 8.87 36.45 -0.03
N LEU A 823 8.27 35.49 -0.74
CA LEU A 823 7.42 35.76 -1.89
C LEU A 823 6.14 36.44 -1.40
N ASN A 824 5.60 37.35 -2.20
CA ASN A 824 4.30 37.97 -1.93
C ASN A 824 3.31 37.77 -3.09
N ARG A 825 3.71 37.10 -4.16
CA ARG A 825 2.86 36.67 -5.28
C ARG A 825 3.34 35.30 -5.76
N VAL A 826 2.42 34.48 -6.25
CA VAL A 826 2.76 33.15 -6.80
C VAL A 826 2.10 32.96 -8.16
N VAL A 827 2.88 32.46 -9.12
CA VAL A 827 2.40 32.02 -10.43
C VAL A 827 2.66 30.54 -10.57
N VAL A 828 1.62 29.76 -10.88
CA VAL A 828 1.80 28.35 -11.25
C VAL A 828 1.45 28.17 -12.72
N ALA A 829 2.43 27.72 -13.51
CA ALA A 829 2.25 27.40 -14.91
C ALA A 829 1.96 25.90 -15.05
N SER A 830 0.69 25.53 -15.24
CA SER A 830 0.28 24.13 -15.31
C SER A 830 -1.01 23.92 -16.11
N CYS A 831 -2.04 23.36 -15.46
CA CYS A 831 -3.30 22.99 -16.08
C CYS A 831 -4.35 24.11 -15.99
N THR A 832 -5.64 23.77 -16.07
CA THR A 832 -6.73 24.73 -16.01
C THR A 832 -6.95 25.26 -14.57
N PRO A 833 -7.15 26.58 -14.40
CA PRO A 833 -7.50 27.15 -13.09
C PRO A 833 -8.84 26.66 -12.55
N LEU A 834 -9.74 26.17 -13.42
CA LEU A 834 -11.06 25.67 -13.00
C LEU A 834 -10.99 24.50 -12.03
N THR A 835 -9.89 23.73 -12.04
CA THR A 835 -9.75 22.52 -11.22
C THR A 835 -8.80 22.69 -10.06
N HIS A 836 -7.65 23.35 -10.25
CA HIS A 836 -6.57 23.34 -9.26
C HIS A 836 -6.22 24.71 -8.69
N ALA A 837 -6.78 25.83 -9.18
CA ALA A 837 -6.50 27.13 -8.58
C ALA A 837 -6.82 27.16 -7.07
N PRO A 838 -7.97 26.63 -6.59
CA PRO A 838 -8.26 26.60 -5.15
C PRO A 838 -7.20 25.88 -4.32
N LEU A 839 -6.58 24.81 -4.85
CA LEU A 839 -5.52 24.07 -4.16
C LEU A 839 -4.28 24.94 -3.91
N PHE A 840 -3.83 25.67 -4.94
CA PHE A 840 -2.67 26.55 -4.83
C PHE A 840 -2.96 27.82 -4.01
N GLN A 841 -4.19 28.34 -4.10
CA GLN A 841 -4.65 29.42 -3.24
C GLN A 841 -4.60 29.01 -1.76
N ASP A 842 -4.99 27.77 -1.46
CA ASP A 842 -4.95 27.22 -0.10
C ASP A 842 -3.51 27.00 0.39
N SER A 843 -2.59 26.59 -0.50
CA SER A 843 -1.15 26.49 -0.22
C SER A 843 -0.54 27.83 0.16
N ILE A 844 -0.76 28.89 -0.62
CA ILE A 844 -0.19 30.21 -0.28
C ILE A 844 -0.85 30.81 0.96
N ARG A 845 -2.11 30.46 1.24
CA ARG A 845 -2.78 30.81 2.49
C ARG A 845 -2.15 30.12 3.69
N ALA A 846 -1.70 28.87 3.54
CA ALA A 846 -0.93 28.17 4.56
C ALA A 846 0.46 28.81 4.82
N ALA A 847 1.01 29.57 3.86
CA ALA A 847 2.20 30.41 4.04
C ALA A 847 1.89 31.84 4.55
N GLY A 848 0.63 32.12 4.91
CA GLY A 848 0.19 33.42 5.40
C GLY A 848 -0.03 34.49 4.32
N LEU A 849 -0.13 34.13 3.04
CA LEU A 849 -0.50 35.08 1.97
C LEU A 849 -2.01 35.07 1.69
N ASN A 850 -2.52 36.21 1.22
CA ASN A 850 -3.88 36.30 0.73
C ASN A 850 -4.06 35.42 -0.53
N PRO A 851 -5.11 34.58 -0.61
CA PRO A 851 -5.31 33.62 -1.71
C PRO A 851 -5.50 34.28 -3.09
N TYR A 852 -5.79 35.59 -3.15
CA TYR A 852 -5.94 36.33 -4.40
C TYR A 852 -4.65 36.94 -4.92
N LEU A 853 -3.52 36.66 -4.25
CA LEU A 853 -2.16 36.98 -4.70
C LEU A 853 -1.55 35.87 -5.57
N PHE A 854 -2.40 34.99 -6.08
CA PHE A 854 -2.07 33.85 -6.92
C PHE A 854 -2.58 34.06 -8.35
N GLU A 855 -1.78 33.65 -9.33
CA GLU A 855 -2.18 33.58 -10.74
C GLU A 855 -1.79 32.20 -11.33
N MET A 856 -2.52 31.74 -12.35
CA MET A 856 -2.24 30.47 -12.99
C MET A 856 -2.11 30.62 -14.50
N ALA A 857 -0.99 30.16 -15.06
CA ALA A 857 -0.79 30.09 -16.51
C ALA A 857 -1.18 28.69 -17.01
N ASN A 858 -2.17 28.60 -17.89
CA ASN A 858 -2.62 27.32 -18.45
C ASN A 858 -1.77 26.90 -19.66
N ILE A 859 -0.65 26.25 -19.38
CA ILE A 859 0.29 25.75 -20.40
C ILE A 859 -0.01 24.30 -20.82
N ARG A 860 -1.08 23.68 -20.29
CA ARG A 860 -1.53 22.35 -20.71
C ARG A 860 -2.65 22.38 -21.72
N ASN A 861 -3.87 22.66 -21.24
CA ASN A 861 -5.09 22.59 -22.04
C ASN A 861 -5.11 23.62 -23.18
N GLN A 862 -4.38 24.73 -23.03
CA GLN A 862 -4.30 25.80 -24.02
C GLN A 862 -2.94 25.86 -24.72
N CYS A 863 -2.01 24.95 -24.44
CA CYS A 863 -0.70 24.94 -25.06
C CYS A 863 -0.25 23.52 -25.42
N SER A 864 0.32 22.75 -24.48
CA SER A 864 0.91 21.44 -24.77
C SER A 864 -0.02 20.49 -25.53
N TRP A 865 -1.26 20.30 -25.07
CA TRP A 865 -2.20 19.35 -25.68
C TRP A 865 -2.72 19.75 -27.07
N VAL A 866 -2.80 21.05 -27.35
CA VAL A 866 -3.34 21.55 -28.63
C VAL A 866 -2.24 21.79 -29.66
N HIS A 867 -0.97 21.70 -29.22
CA HIS A 867 0.24 21.88 -30.02
C HIS A 867 1.19 20.68 -29.86
N SER A 868 0.64 19.48 -29.63
CA SER A 868 1.40 18.25 -29.38
C SER A 868 2.39 17.93 -30.51
N ASP A 869 2.11 18.40 -31.72
CA ASP A 869 2.88 18.10 -32.92
C ASP A 869 3.92 19.19 -33.25
N ASP A 870 4.00 20.28 -32.47
CA ASP A 870 4.89 21.42 -32.70
C ASP A 870 5.52 21.91 -31.39
N TRP A 871 6.62 21.24 -31.03
CA TRP A 871 7.31 21.41 -29.74
C TRP A 871 7.85 22.83 -29.53
N ASP A 872 8.43 23.42 -30.56
CA ASP A 872 9.04 24.75 -30.52
C ASP A 872 7.98 25.84 -30.34
N THR A 873 6.86 25.75 -31.07
CA THR A 873 5.73 26.67 -30.93
C THR A 873 5.06 26.53 -29.57
N ALA A 874 4.91 25.30 -29.06
CA ALA A 874 4.34 25.05 -27.74
C ALA A 874 5.21 25.67 -26.63
N THR A 875 6.53 25.50 -26.70
CA THR A 875 7.48 26.11 -25.74
C THR A 875 7.42 27.64 -25.79
N THR A 876 7.46 28.21 -27.00
CA THR A 876 7.38 29.66 -27.20
C THR A 876 6.08 30.24 -26.66
N LYS A 877 4.95 29.59 -26.93
CA LYS A 877 3.65 30.01 -26.43
C LYS A 877 3.55 29.88 -24.91
N ALA A 878 4.12 28.83 -24.32
CA ALA A 878 4.16 28.67 -22.86
C ALA A 878 4.94 29.81 -22.19
N LYS A 879 6.10 30.19 -22.72
CA LYS A 879 6.86 31.37 -22.26
C LYS A 879 6.01 32.63 -22.28
N GLU A 880 5.28 32.89 -23.37
CA GLU A 880 4.39 34.05 -23.46
C GLU A 880 3.24 34.00 -22.46
N LEU A 881 2.60 32.84 -22.26
CA LEU A 881 1.54 32.67 -21.27
C LEU A 881 2.05 32.91 -19.84
N VAL A 882 3.24 32.40 -19.52
CA VAL A 882 3.89 32.61 -18.22
C VAL A 882 4.24 34.08 -18.02
N ARG A 883 4.82 34.74 -19.03
CA ARG A 883 5.11 36.18 -19.00
C ARG A 883 3.85 37.01 -18.76
N MET A 884 2.74 36.66 -19.42
CA MET A 884 1.46 37.34 -19.23
C MET A 884 0.90 37.14 -17.82
N ALA A 885 1.00 35.92 -17.28
CA ALA A 885 0.58 35.63 -15.90
C ALA A 885 1.42 36.39 -14.87
N ILE A 886 2.74 36.45 -15.05
CA ILE A 886 3.65 37.23 -14.20
C ILE A 886 3.32 38.73 -14.26
N ALA A 887 3.08 39.27 -15.46
CA ALA A 887 2.71 40.68 -15.62
C ALA A 887 1.40 41.02 -14.89
N ARG A 888 0.43 40.08 -14.85
CA ARG A 888 -0.80 40.23 -14.08
C ARG A 888 -0.56 40.06 -12.57
N ALA A 889 0.20 39.05 -12.17
CA ALA A 889 0.52 38.76 -10.77
C ALA A 889 1.21 39.95 -10.08
N ALA A 890 2.06 40.68 -10.81
CA ALA A 890 2.71 41.89 -10.34
C ALA A 890 1.74 43.01 -9.93
N LEU A 891 0.50 42.98 -10.43
CA LEU A 891 -0.55 43.98 -10.19
C LEU A 891 -1.69 43.45 -9.31
N LEU A 892 -1.62 42.19 -8.85
CA LEU A 892 -2.64 41.64 -7.95
C LEU A 892 -2.60 42.36 -6.61
N GLU A 893 -3.78 42.58 -6.04
CA GLU A 893 -3.98 43.16 -4.71
C GLU A 893 -4.71 42.14 -3.84
N PRO A 894 -4.40 42.07 -2.52
CA PRO A 894 -5.16 41.24 -1.60
C PRO A 894 -6.65 41.55 -1.69
N GLN A 895 -7.49 40.52 -1.77
CA GLN A 895 -8.95 40.68 -1.77
C GLN A 895 -9.54 40.11 -0.49
N ASN A 896 -10.60 40.75 -0.03
CA ASN A 896 -11.36 40.30 1.14
C ASN A 896 -12.57 39.49 0.68
N MET A 897 -12.74 38.30 1.26
CA MET A 897 -14.01 37.58 1.14
C MET A 897 -15.04 38.26 2.03
N VAL A 898 -16.27 38.39 1.50
CA VAL A 898 -17.40 38.93 2.25
C VAL A 898 -18.27 37.77 2.68
N ASP A 899 -18.46 37.63 3.99
CA ASP A 899 -19.40 36.66 4.52
C ASP A 899 -20.84 37.11 4.21
N VAL A 900 -21.58 36.24 3.55
CA VAL A 900 -22.99 36.46 3.21
C VAL A 900 -23.85 35.42 3.93
N PRO A 901 -24.96 35.83 4.57
CA PRO A 901 -25.85 34.88 5.21
C PRO A 901 -26.43 33.92 4.18
N VAL A 902 -26.58 32.65 4.54
CA VAL A 902 -27.13 31.61 3.66
C VAL A 902 -28.57 31.31 4.06
N HIS A 903 -29.49 31.30 3.09
CA HIS A 903 -30.83 30.79 3.29
C HIS A 903 -30.80 29.26 3.40
N SER A 904 -31.04 28.72 4.59
CA SER A 904 -31.04 27.27 4.86
C SER A 904 -32.27 26.52 4.30
N THR A 905 -32.91 27.03 3.24
CA THR A 905 -34.05 26.41 2.54
C THR A 905 -33.59 25.94 1.17
N ALA A 906 -34.10 24.81 0.70
CA ALA A 906 -33.81 24.27 -0.63
C ALA A 906 -35.04 24.29 -1.54
N LEU A 907 -34.80 24.46 -2.85
CA LEU A 907 -35.80 24.32 -3.90
C LEU A 907 -35.49 23.08 -4.74
N VAL A 908 -36.44 22.14 -4.84
CA VAL A 908 -36.35 20.97 -5.70
C VAL A 908 -37.37 21.11 -6.84
N ILE A 909 -36.91 21.00 -8.08
CA ILE A 909 -37.75 21.14 -9.28
C ILE A 909 -37.92 19.77 -9.95
N GLY A 910 -39.13 19.24 -9.91
CA GLY A 910 -39.53 17.93 -10.44
C GLY A 910 -39.81 16.91 -9.33
N GLY A 911 -41.03 16.40 -9.26
CA GLY A 911 -41.55 15.42 -8.31
C GLY A 911 -41.42 13.96 -8.75
N GLY A 912 -40.42 13.66 -9.60
CA GLY A 912 -40.05 12.27 -9.93
C GLY A 912 -39.30 11.58 -8.78
N ALA A 913 -38.93 10.31 -8.94
CA ALA A 913 -38.20 9.54 -7.92
C ALA A 913 -36.96 10.28 -7.38
N ALA A 914 -36.12 10.84 -8.27
CA ALA A 914 -34.93 11.59 -7.88
C ALA A 914 -35.25 12.84 -7.04
N GLY A 915 -36.26 13.63 -7.44
CA GLY A 915 -36.62 14.86 -6.73
C GLY A 915 -37.29 14.59 -5.39
N MET A 916 -38.16 13.57 -5.32
CA MET A 916 -38.75 13.13 -4.05
C MET A 916 -37.67 12.63 -3.08
N THR A 917 -36.73 11.78 -3.53
CA THR A 917 -35.63 11.31 -2.68
C THR A 917 -34.73 12.45 -2.22
N ALA A 918 -34.40 13.41 -3.09
CA ALA A 918 -33.62 14.59 -2.70
C ALA A 918 -34.34 15.46 -1.65
N ALA A 919 -35.65 15.67 -1.83
CA ALA A 919 -36.46 16.44 -0.89
C ALA A 919 -36.55 15.74 0.49
N ILE A 920 -36.77 14.42 0.51
CA ILE A 920 -36.77 13.62 1.74
C ILE A 920 -35.41 13.72 2.44
N SER A 921 -34.31 13.47 1.74
CA SER A 921 -32.97 13.47 2.32
C SER A 921 -32.55 14.82 2.91
N LEU A 922 -32.92 15.94 2.27
CA LEU A 922 -32.68 17.28 2.81
C LEU A 922 -33.57 17.59 4.02
N ALA A 923 -34.83 17.16 3.98
CA ALA A 923 -35.78 17.42 5.06
C ALA A 923 -35.46 16.60 6.32
N GLU A 924 -35.01 15.35 6.17
CA GLU A 924 -34.51 14.50 7.27
C GLU A 924 -33.25 15.09 7.91
N GLN A 925 -32.44 15.81 7.14
CA GLN A 925 -31.31 16.60 7.64
C GLN A 925 -31.72 17.91 8.33
N GLY A 926 -33.02 18.22 8.41
CA GLY A 926 -33.56 19.39 9.10
C GLY A 926 -33.71 20.65 8.22
N PHE A 927 -33.48 20.57 6.91
CA PHE A 927 -33.62 21.72 6.02
C PHE A 927 -35.04 21.83 5.46
N PRO A 928 -35.70 23.02 5.50
CA PRO A 928 -36.95 23.24 4.78
C PRO A 928 -36.78 23.07 3.26
N VAL A 929 -37.73 22.40 2.62
CA VAL A 929 -37.69 22.12 1.18
C VAL A 929 -38.98 22.55 0.50
N HIS A 930 -38.86 23.25 -0.62
CA HIS A 930 -39.95 23.45 -1.57
C HIS A 930 -39.80 22.47 -2.73
N LEU A 931 -40.77 21.56 -2.91
CA LEU A 931 -40.81 20.63 -4.04
C LEU A 931 -41.83 21.13 -5.07
N VAL A 932 -41.39 21.49 -6.27
CA VAL A 932 -42.23 21.99 -7.36
C VAL A 932 -42.46 20.89 -8.39
N GLU A 933 -43.71 20.51 -8.62
CA GLU A 933 -44.12 19.55 -9.64
C GLU A 933 -45.09 20.22 -10.62
N LYS A 934 -44.83 20.08 -11.91
CA LYS A 934 -45.63 20.71 -12.98
C LYS A 934 -46.95 19.97 -13.22
N GLU A 935 -47.01 18.69 -12.86
CA GLU A 935 -48.20 17.85 -13.01
C GLU A 935 -49.06 17.82 -11.74
N ALA A 936 -50.25 17.23 -11.84
CA ALA A 936 -51.18 17.08 -10.73
C ALA A 936 -50.81 15.93 -9.77
N GLU A 937 -49.88 15.06 -10.15
CA GLU A 937 -49.46 13.91 -9.36
C GLU A 937 -47.93 13.78 -9.34
N LEU A 938 -47.39 13.36 -8.19
CA LEU A 938 -45.98 13.02 -8.02
C LEU A 938 -45.66 11.66 -8.68
N GLY A 939 -44.38 11.41 -8.92
CA GLY A 939 -43.86 10.11 -9.37
C GLY A 939 -43.12 10.14 -10.70
N GLY A 940 -43.41 11.12 -11.57
CA GLY A 940 -42.78 11.22 -12.90
C GLY A 940 -42.88 9.91 -13.69
N ASN A 941 -41.76 9.46 -14.25
CA ASN A 941 -41.71 8.22 -15.05
C ASN A 941 -41.94 6.93 -14.24
N LEU A 942 -41.77 6.96 -12.90
CA LEU A 942 -42.00 5.77 -12.06
C LEU A 942 -43.47 5.32 -12.11
N ARG A 943 -44.40 6.23 -12.42
CA ARG A 943 -45.83 5.89 -12.64
C ARG A 943 -46.06 4.90 -13.78
N TYR A 944 -45.11 4.80 -14.71
CA TYR A 944 -45.21 3.95 -15.90
C TYR A 944 -44.32 2.70 -15.85
N VAL A 945 -43.70 2.43 -14.70
CA VAL A 945 -42.88 1.22 -14.49
C VAL A 945 -43.68 0.25 -13.63
N PHE A 946 -44.00 -0.93 -14.16
CA PHE A 946 -44.91 -1.90 -13.53
C PHE A 946 -44.25 -3.23 -13.20
N THR A 947 -43.07 -3.49 -13.76
CA THR A 947 -42.32 -4.70 -13.48
C THR A 947 -40.90 -4.31 -13.12
N LEU A 948 -40.36 -4.91 -12.05
CA LEU A 948 -38.96 -4.79 -11.67
C LEU A 948 -38.18 -6.01 -12.14
N LEU A 949 -36.87 -5.81 -12.29
CA LEU A 949 -35.93 -6.89 -12.57
C LEU A 949 -35.59 -7.64 -11.27
N GLU A 950 -35.47 -8.96 -11.36
CA GLU A 950 -34.88 -9.79 -10.29
C GLU A 950 -33.37 -9.55 -10.22
N THR A 951 -32.95 -8.45 -9.62
CA THR A 951 -31.54 -8.21 -9.26
C THR A 951 -31.51 -7.67 -7.83
N GLY A 952 -31.28 -8.56 -6.85
CA GLY A 952 -31.17 -8.23 -5.42
C GLY A 952 -32.05 -9.09 -4.49
N TYR A 953 -31.63 -9.21 -3.22
CA TYR A 953 -32.22 -10.06 -2.17
C TYR A 953 -33.70 -9.74 -1.87
N GLN A 954 -34.47 -10.78 -1.50
CA GLN A 954 -35.85 -10.68 -1.00
C GLN A 954 -35.85 -10.24 0.48
N GLY A 955 -35.62 -8.95 0.71
CA GLY A 955 -36.03 -8.31 1.97
C GLY A 955 -37.55 -8.16 2.05
N LEU A 956 -38.08 -7.90 3.26
CA LEU A 956 -39.49 -7.89 3.69
C LEU A 956 -40.53 -7.05 2.90
N GLU A 957 -40.18 -6.44 1.76
CA GLU A 957 -41.09 -5.60 0.99
C GLU A 957 -41.19 -6.04 -0.49
N THR A 958 -42.41 -5.88 -1.03
CA THR A 958 -42.87 -6.47 -2.29
C THR A 958 -42.04 -6.07 -3.53
N ASN A 959 -41.96 -6.93 -4.54
CA ASN A 959 -41.33 -6.68 -5.86
C ASN A 959 -42.08 -5.66 -6.76
N ASP A 960 -42.87 -4.76 -6.18
CA ASP A 960 -43.78 -3.87 -6.91
C ASP A 960 -43.20 -2.45 -7.02
N PRO A 961 -42.79 -1.96 -8.20
CA PRO A 961 -42.33 -0.57 -8.36
C PRO A 961 -43.44 0.46 -8.01
N GLN A 962 -44.72 0.07 -8.12
CA GLN A 962 -45.82 0.94 -7.69
C GLN A 962 -45.91 1.03 -6.16
N TYR A 963 -45.43 0.03 -5.41
CA TYR A 963 -45.30 0.11 -3.97
C TYR A 963 -44.27 1.17 -3.56
N VAL A 964 -43.13 1.21 -4.23
CA VAL A 964 -42.08 2.23 -4.01
C VAL A 964 -42.61 3.63 -4.25
N LEU A 965 -43.33 3.81 -5.36
CA LEU A 965 -43.96 5.09 -5.66
C LEU A 965 -44.90 5.52 -4.54
N ARG A 966 -45.78 4.62 -4.06
CA ARG A 966 -46.69 4.90 -2.94
C ARG A 966 -45.93 5.32 -1.70
N ARG A 967 -44.88 4.57 -1.33
CA ARG A 967 -44.03 4.88 -0.16
C ARG A 967 -43.37 6.25 -0.25
N LEU A 968 -42.78 6.59 -1.40
CA LEU A 968 -42.15 7.90 -1.60
C LEU A 968 -43.16 9.04 -1.47
N VAL A 969 -44.35 8.89 -2.09
CA VAL A 969 -45.42 9.89 -2.00
C VAL A 969 -45.94 10.04 -0.56
N GLU A 970 -46.14 8.93 0.15
CA GLU A 970 -46.51 8.92 1.57
C GLU A 970 -45.47 9.65 2.42
N GLN A 971 -44.18 9.40 2.22
CA GLN A 971 -43.08 10.08 2.94
C GLN A 971 -43.05 11.58 2.66
N ILE A 972 -43.19 12.00 1.40
CA ILE A 972 -43.23 13.41 1.01
C ILE A 972 -44.34 14.17 1.75
N HIS A 973 -45.52 13.55 1.90
CA HIS A 973 -46.63 14.17 2.61
C HIS A 973 -46.53 14.05 4.13
N ALA A 974 -45.77 13.09 4.66
CA ALA A 974 -45.61 12.88 6.09
C ALA A 974 -44.58 13.83 6.73
N ILE A 975 -43.55 14.27 5.98
CA ILE A 975 -42.47 15.12 6.51
C ILE A 975 -42.91 16.59 6.51
N PRO A 976 -43.04 17.25 7.68
CA PRO A 976 -43.60 18.61 7.78
C PRO A 976 -42.72 19.69 7.15
N ASN A 977 -41.42 19.44 6.98
CA ASN A 977 -40.46 20.38 6.41
C ASN A 977 -40.51 20.45 4.87
N ILE A 978 -41.35 19.63 4.21
CA ILE A 978 -41.51 19.63 2.76
C ILE A 978 -42.81 20.34 2.38
N THR A 979 -42.68 21.44 1.65
CA THR A 979 -43.81 22.13 1.03
C THR A 979 -43.90 21.74 -0.44
N VAL A 980 -44.95 20.99 -0.79
CA VAL A 980 -45.20 20.55 -2.17
C VAL A 980 -46.05 21.57 -2.92
N HIS A 981 -45.61 21.96 -4.11
CA HIS A 981 -46.32 22.83 -5.05
C HIS A 981 -46.66 22.01 -6.29
N MET A 982 -47.87 21.45 -6.33
CA MET A 982 -48.39 20.70 -7.49
C MET A 982 -48.87 21.67 -8.57
N GLU A 983 -48.95 21.19 -9.81
CA GLU A 983 -49.38 21.98 -10.97
C GLU A 983 -48.68 23.35 -11.06
N SER A 984 -47.39 23.36 -10.74
CA SER A 984 -46.59 24.56 -10.57
C SER A 984 -45.28 24.48 -11.34
N GLN A 985 -44.82 25.60 -11.90
CA GLN A 985 -43.57 25.66 -12.65
C GLN A 985 -42.71 26.85 -12.22
N VAL A 986 -41.39 26.68 -12.24
CA VAL A 986 -40.46 27.79 -12.02
C VAL A 986 -40.30 28.55 -13.34
N ILE A 987 -40.61 29.86 -13.31
CA ILE A 987 -40.58 30.71 -14.51
C ILE A 987 -39.38 31.69 -14.54
N ALA A 988 -38.82 31.98 -13.36
CA ALA A 988 -37.67 32.86 -13.22
C ALA A 988 -36.86 32.47 -11.98
N THR A 989 -35.55 32.67 -12.05
CA THR A 989 -34.64 32.55 -10.91
C THR A 989 -33.56 33.62 -11.00
N GLY A 990 -33.20 34.19 -9.86
CA GLY A 990 -32.12 35.17 -9.73
C GLY A 990 -31.37 34.96 -8.42
N GLY A 991 -30.30 35.75 -8.22
CA GLY A 991 -29.45 35.66 -7.03
C GLY A 991 -28.17 34.85 -7.25
N PHE A 992 -27.58 34.36 -6.17
CA PHE A 992 -26.29 33.64 -6.15
C PHE A 992 -26.30 32.54 -5.09
N VAL A 993 -25.24 31.73 -5.01
CA VAL A 993 -25.12 30.62 -4.05
C VAL A 993 -25.48 31.06 -2.63
N GLY A 994 -26.39 30.34 -1.98
CA GLY A 994 -26.90 30.68 -0.65
C GLY A 994 -27.99 31.76 -0.60
N ASN A 995 -28.20 32.51 -1.67
CA ASN A 995 -29.17 33.62 -1.75
C ASN A 995 -29.87 33.69 -3.12
N PHE A 996 -30.60 32.64 -3.47
CA PHE A 996 -31.44 32.63 -4.65
C PHE A 996 -32.87 33.07 -4.33
N ALA A 997 -33.51 33.68 -5.33
CA ALA A 997 -34.95 33.95 -5.34
C ALA A 997 -35.53 33.38 -6.63
N SER A 998 -36.48 32.45 -6.50
CA SER A 998 -37.16 31.83 -7.64
C SER A 998 -38.65 32.12 -7.62
N THR A 999 -39.19 32.50 -8.78
CA THR A 999 -40.63 32.72 -8.97
C THR A 999 -41.28 31.45 -9.50
N ILE A 1000 -42.24 30.93 -8.76
CA ILE A 1000 -43.12 29.83 -9.18
C ILE A 1000 -44.46 30.38 -9.69
N GLN A 1001 -44.98 29.77 -10.73
CA GLN A 1001 -46.31 30.02 -11.28
C GLN A 1001 -47.16 28.78 -11.08
N HIS A 1002 -48.31 28.93 -10.41
CA HIS A 1002 -49.32 27.90 -10.25
C HIS A 1002 -50.24 27.83 -11.49
N SER A 1003 -50.99 26.73 -11.64
CA SER A 1003 -51.93 26.51 -12.76
C SER A 1003 -53.04 27.55 -12.87
N ASP A 1004 -53.42 28.20 -11.77
CA ASP A 1004 -54.37 29.32 -11.73
C ASP A 1004 -53.78 30.66 -12.18
N GLY A 1005 -52.49 30.69 -12.52
CA GLY A 1005 -51.75 31.87 -12.93
C GLY A 1005 -51.16 32.70 -11.78
N SER A 1006 -51.41 32.31 -10.53
CA SER A 1006 -50.82 32.98 -9.36
C SER A 1006 -49.31 32.80 -9.30
N LEU A 1007 -48.60 33.85 -8.86
CA LEU A 1007 -47.15 33.87 -8.75
C LEU A 1007 -46.75 33.89 -7.28
N LYS A 1008 -45.75 33.08 -6.93
CA LYS A 1008 -45.15 33.06 -5.60
C LYS A 1008 -43.63 33.08 -5.72
N GLU A 1009 -42.99 33.94 -4.94
CA GLU A 1009 -41.53 33.98 -4.85
C GLU A 1009 -41.06 33.13 -3.67
N ILE A 1010 -39.94 32.41 -3.88
CA ILE A 1010 -39.32 31.54 -2.90
C ILE A 1010 -37.84 31.93 -2.80
N SER A 1011 -37.42 32.33 -1.60
CA SER A 1011 -36.00 32.48 -1.26
C SER A 1011 -35.42 31.15 -0.80
N HIS A 1012 -34.27 30.76 -1.34
CA HIS A 1012 -33.61 29.50 -1.02
C HIS A 1012 -32.09 29.62 -1.22
N GLY A 1013 -31.32 28.77 -0.54
CA GLY A 1013 -29.87 28.75 -0.67
C GLY A 1013 -29.35 27.80 -1.74
N ALA A 1014 -30.14 26.78 -2.09
CA ALA A 1014 -29.78 25.75 -3.06
C ALA A 1014 -30.97 25.35 -3.94
N THR A 1015 -30.71 25.08 -5.22
CA THR A 1015 -31.68 24.51 -6.17
C THR A 1015 -31.21 23.16 -6.68
N ILE A 1016 -32.12 22.18 -6.69
CA ILE A 1016 -31.91 20.86 -7.30
C ILE A 1016 -32.84 20.72 -8.50
N LEU A 1017 -32.25 20.44 -9.67
CA LEU A 1017 -32.98 20.16 -10.90
C LEU A 1017 -33.17 18.65 -11.06
N ALA A 1018 -34.40 18.18 -10.85
CA ALA A 1018 -34.80 16.77 -10.93
C ALA A 1018 -35.96 16.57 -11.91
N THR A 1019 -35.93 17.27 -13.04
CA THR A 1019 -37.03 17.38 -14.02
C THR A 1019 -37.32 16.10 -14.81
N GLY A 1020 -36.57 15.02 -14.58
CA GLY A 1020 -36.71 13.75 -15.28
C GLY A 1020 -36.31 13.80 -16.76
N ALA A 1021 -36.80 12.83 -17.53
CA ALA A 1021 -36.57 12.70 -18.96
C ALA A 1021 -37.87 12.25 -19.66
N GLN A 1022 -37.95 12.45 -20.97
CA GLN A 1022 -39.10 12.01 -21.78
C GLN A 1022 -38.70 10.88 -22.72
N GLU A 1023 -39.60 9.93 -22.94
CA GLU A 1023 -39.42 8.86 -23.92
C GLU A 1023 -39.41 9.45 -25.35
N TYR A 1024 -38.48 8.96 -26.18
CA TYR A 1024 -38.43 9.34 -27.59
C TYR A 1024 -39.59 8.71 -28.37
N ARG A 1025 -40.34 9.54 -29.10
CA ARG A 1025 -41.55 9.14 -29.86
C ARG A 1025 -41.48 9.61 -31.31
N GLY A 1026 -40.36 9.37 -31.97
CA GLY A 1026 -40.19 9.65 -33.39
C GLY A 1026 -41.02 8.74 -34.30
N THR A 1027 -40.94 8.97 -35.61
CA THR A 1027 -41.70 8.25 -36.65
C THR A 1027 -40.93 7.09 -37.29
N GLU A 1028 -39.70 6.84 -36.85
CA GLU A 1028 -38.84 5.76 -37.33
C GLU A 1028 -39.55 4.40 -37.21
N TYR A 1029 -39.26 3.51 -38.16
CA TYR A 1029 -39.88 2.18 -38.24
C TYR A 1029 -41.43 2.18 -38.29
N GLY A 1030 -42.06 3.32 -38.60
CA GLY A 1030 -43.51 3.44 -38.73
C GLY A 1030 -44.27 3.61 -37.41
N HIS A 1031 -43.61 4.03 -36.33
CA HIS A 1031 -44.31 4.35 -35.09
C HIS A 1031 -45.39 5.43 -35.31
N GLY A 1032 -46.61 5.17 -34.83
CA GLY A 1032 -47.80 6.01 -35.10
C GLY A 1032 -48.57 5.67 -36.38
N SER A 1033 -48.04 4.79 -37.24
CA SER A 1033 -48.71 4.36 -38.48
C SER A 1033 -49.52 3.07 -38.37
N ASP A 1034 -49.15 2.18 -37.43
CA ASP A 1034 -49.86 0.92 -37.15
C ASP A 1034 -49.93 0.70 -35.62
N PRO A 1035 -51.09 0.30 -35.06
CA PRO A 1035 -51.28 0.11 -33.62
C PRO A 1035 -50.41 -1.00 -33.01
N ARG A 1036 -49.79 -1.87 -33.83
CA ARG A 1036 -48.88 -2.93 -33.34
C ARG A 1036 -47.46 -2.44 -33.14
N ILE A 1037 -47.11 -1.24 -33.62
CA ILE A 1037 -45.79 -0.63 -33.47
C ILE A 1037 -45.85 0.30 -32.27
N VAL A 1038 -45.18 -0.10 -31.19
CA VAL A 1038 -45.34 0.51 -29.86
C VAL A 1038 -43.97 0.77 -29.25
N THR A 1039 -43.91 1.77 -28.39
CA THR A 1039 -42.74 2.08 -27.58
C THR A 1039 -42.53 1.05 -26.45
N GLN A 1040 -41.36 1.08 -25.80
CA GLN A 1040 -41.10 0.16 -24.67
C GLN A 1040 -42.01 0.47 -23.48
N GLN A 1041 -42.32 1.74 -23.21
CA GLN A 1041 -43.23 2.13 -22.14
C GLN A 1041 -44.67 1.68 -22.41
N GLU A 1042 -45.17 1.86 -23.64
CA GLU A 1042 -46.50 1.36 -24.04
C GLU A 1042 -46.59 -0.17 -23.98
N PHE A 1043 -45.50 -0.86 -24.36
CA PHE A 1043 -45.44 -2.31 -24.22
C PHE A 1043 -45.45 -2.75 -22.75
N GLU A 1044 -44.80 -2.01 -21.86
CA GLU A 1044 -44.86 -2.29 -20.42
C GLU A 1044 -46.27 -2.08 -19.84
N GLU A 1045 -46.98 -1.05 -20.26
CA GLU A 1045 -48.39 -0.82 -19.90
C GLU A 1045 -49.32 -1.93 -20.43
N LEU A 1046 -49.06 -2.42 -21.64
CA LEU A 1046 -49.76 -3.58 -22.22
C LEU A 1046 -49.53 -4.83 -21.36
N LEU A 1047 -48.27 -5.11 -20.99
CA LEU A 1047 -47.94 -6.21 -20.09
C LEU A 1047 -48.64 -6.02 -18.74
N ALA A 1048 -48.73 -4.81 -18.20
CA ALA A 1048 -49.41 -4.53 -16.94
C ALA A 1048 -50.96 -4.61 -17.01
N GLY A 1049 -51.55 -4.81 -18.20
CA GLY A 1049 -53.01 -4.85 -18.40
C GLY A 1049 -53.68 -3.48 -18.31
N LYS A 1050 -52.93 -2.38 -18.46
CA LYS A 1050 -53.42 -1.00 -18.41
C LYS A 1050 -53.90 -0.48 -19.79
N LEU A 1051 -53.43 -1.10 -20.87
CA LEU A 1051 -53.89 -0.86 -22.25
C LEU A 1051 -54.32 -2.16 -22.95
N GLY A 1052 -55.27 -2.06 -23.88
CA GLY A 1052 -55.64 -3.15 -24.80
C GLY A 1052 -55.09 -2.91 -26.22
N ILE A 1053 -54.83 -4.00 -26.97
CA ILE A 1053 -54.20 -3.97 -28.32
C ILE A 1053 -54.82 -2.91 -29.27
N GLY A 1054 -56.14 -2.71 -29.24
CA GLY A 1054 -56.84 -1.78 -30.14
C GLY A 1054 -56.72 -0.28 -29.83
N LYS A 1055 -56.02 0.11 -28.75
CA LYS A 1055 -55.80 1.52 -28.36
C LYS A 1055 -54.34 1.98 -28.53
N LEU A 1056 -53.46 1.13 -29.04
CA LEU A 1056 -52.03 1.43 -29.22
C LEU A 1056 -51.79 2.22 -30.51
N GLY A 1057 -50.75 3.07 -30.53
CA GLY A 1057 -50.24 3.70 -31.75
C GLY A 1057 -51.05 4.84 -32.38
N ILE A 1058 -52.14 5.35 -31.77
CA ILE A 1058 -52.84 6.55 -32.26
C ILE A 1058 -52.71 7.66 -31.21
N GLY A 1059 -51.91 8.68 -31.53
CA GLY A 1059 -51.50 9.75 -30.63
C GLY A 1059 -52.67 10.44 -29.89
N LYS A 1060 -52.73 10.20 -28.58
CA LYS A 1060 -53.07 11.11 -27.46
C LYS A 1060 -53.33 10.23 -26.23
N LEU A 1061 -52.38 10.16 -25.31
CA LEU A 1061 -52.70 9.75 -23.93
C LEU A 1061 -53.70 10.77 -23.39
N GLY A 1062 -54.96 10.36 -23.28
CA GLY A 1062 -55.99 11.13 -22.60
C GLY A 1062 -55.67 11.21 -21.11
N THR A 1063 -55.87 12.39 -20.55
CA THR A 1063 -55.72 12.80 -19.14
C THR A 1063 -56.61 12.05 -18.13
N ASN A 1064 -57.07 10.83 -18.44
CA ASN A 1064 -57.98 10.08 -17.59
C ASN A 1064 -57.35 8.74 -17.18
N LEU A 1065 -56.34 8.80 -16.32
CA LEU A 1065 -56.09 7.74 -15.36
C LEU A 1065 -57.06 7.95 -14.17
N PRO A 1066 -57.48 6.89 -13.47
CA PRO A 1066 -58.37 7.03 -12.32
C PRO A 1066 -57.67 7.89 -11.25
N THR A 1067 -58.25 9.04 -10.94
CA THR A 1067 -57.87 9.92 -9.83
C THR A 1067 -57.76 9.12 -8.54
N TYR A 1068 -56.59 9.16 -7.90
CA TYR A 1068 -56.36 8.56 -6.59
C TYR A 1068 -57.24 9.26 -5.53
N GLN A 1069 -58.26 8.57 -5.01
CA GLN A 1069 -58.98 8.98 -3.80
C GLN A 1069 -58.44 8.19 -2.59
N PRO A 1070 -58.03 8.85 -1.48
CA PRO A 1070 -57.35 8.19 -0.36
C PRO A 1070 -58.20 7.20 0.45
N THR A 1071 -59.50 7.07 0.19
CA THR A 1071 -60.42 6.52 1.19
C THR A 1071 -61.09 5.18 0.85
N ASN A 1072 -60.84 4.58 -0.32
CA ASN A 1072 -61.34 3.22 -0.63
C ASN A 1072 -60.43 2.53 -1.65
N LEU A 1073 -59.53 1.65 -1.18
CA LEU A 1073 -58.66 0.86 -2.06
C LEU A 1073 -58.99 -0.63 -1.96
N PRO A 1074 -59.12 -1.34 -3.11
CA PRO A 1074 -59.20 -2.78 -3.11
C PRO A 1074 -57.85 -3.36 -2.70
N THR A 1075 -57.90 -4.33 -1.78
CA THR A 1075 -56.79 -5.21 -1.46
C THR A 1075 -56.26 -5.85 -2.76
N TYR A 1076 -55.02 -5.57 -3.14
CA TYR A 1076 -54.34 -6.28 -4.22
C TYR A 1076 -53.92 -7.67 -3.70
N GLN A 1077 -54.92 -8.53 -3.48
CA GLN A 1077 -54.68 -9.97 -3.39
C GLN A 1077 -54.19 -10.41 -4.77
N SER A 1078 -53.07 -11.14 -4.77
CA SER A 1078 -52.59 -12.00 -5.86
C SER A 1078 -53.76 -12.81 -6.45
N THR A 1079 -54.44 -12.21 -7.42
CA THR A 1079 -55.51 -12.83 -8.19
C THR A 1079 -55.13 -12.66 -9.65
N SER A 1080 -55.02 -13.81 -10.33
CA SER A 1080 -54.73 -13.97 -11.74
C SER A 1080 -55.49 -12.96 -12.59
N LEU A 1081 -54.79 -11.95 -13.11
CA LEU A 1081 -55.31 -11.07 -14.16
C LEU A 1081 -55.61 -11.91 -15.42
N PRO A 1082 -56.69 -11.62 -16.17
CA PRO A 1082 -57.09 -12.44 -17.31
C PRO A 1082 -56.04 -12.39 -18.43
N THR A 1083 -55.69 -13.57 -18.95
CA THR A 1083 -54.77 -13.86 -20.07
C THR A 1083 -55.30 -13.45 -21.45
N THR A 1084 -56.04 -12.35 -21.56
CA THR A 1084 -56.67 -11.98 -22.83
C THR A 1084 -55.83 -10.97 -23.61
N ASN A 1085 -55.25 -11.44 -24.74
CA ASN A 1085 -54.52 -10.71 -25.78
C ASN A 1085 -53.07 -10.24 -25.47
N LEU A 1086 -52.19 -11.14 -25.00
CA LEU A 1086 -50.74 -10.93 -25.11
C LEU A 1086 -50.20 -11.44 -26.47
N PRO A 1087 -49.20 -10.78 -27.08
CA PRO A 1087 -48.65 -11.21 -28.36
C PRO A 1087 -47.90 -12.55 -28.26
N ASN A 1088 -48.07 -13.41 -29.27
CA ASN A 1088 -47.34 -14.68 -29.38
C ASN A 1088 -45.97 -14.53 -30.08
N SER A 1089 -45.75 -13.41 -30.78
CA SER A 1089 -44.50 -13.08 -31.44
C SER A 1089 -44.21 -11.59 -31.28
N VAL A 1090 -43.00 -11.25 -30.82
CA VAL A 1090 -42.57 -9.87 -30.55
C VAL A 1090 -41.16 -9.67 -31.09
N VAL A 1091 -40.96 -8.57 -31.81
CA VAL A 1091 -39.63 -8.08 -32.20
C VAL A 1091 -39.40 -6.75 -31.47
N MET A 1092 -38.28 -6.63 -30.75
CA MET A 1092 -37.88 -5.41 -30.05
C MET A 1092 -36.64 -4.82 -30.72
N ILE A 1093 -36.72 -3.59 -31.22
CA ILE A 1093 -35.61 -2.92 -31.89
C ILE A 1093 -34.95 -1.95 -30.90
N GLN A 1094 -33.65 -2.13 -30.65
CA GLN A 1094 -32.87 -1.26 -29.75
C GLN A 1094 -32.25 -0.09 -30.52
N CYS A 1095 -31.77 0.92 -29.78
CA CYS A 1095 -31.09 2.10 -30.31
C CYS A 1095 -31.96 3.01 -31.21
N ILE A 1096 -33.26 3.13 -30.89
CA ILE A 1096 -34.19 4.05 -31.57
C ILE A 1096 -34.09 5.46 -30.97
N GLY A 1097 -33.99 6.47 -31.83
CA GLY A 1097 -33.74 7.86 -31.47
C GLY A 1097 -32.31 8.29 -31.83
N PRO A 1098 -31.77 9.39 -31.23
CA PRO A 1098 -30.45 9.94 -31.55
C PRO A 1098 -29.29 9.08 -30.99
N ALA A 1099 -29.36 7.77 -31.18
CA ALA A 1099 -28.42 6.77 -30.66
C ALA A 1099 -27.02 6.90 -31.28
N GLU A 1100 -26.91 7.56 -32.43
CA GLU A 1100 -25.64 7.97 -33.05
C GLU A 1100 -24.90 9.04 -32.23
N LYS A 1101 -25.60 9.76 -31.34
CA LYS A 1101 -25.01 10.82 -30.51
C LYS A 1101 -24.71 10.36 -29.09
N TYR A 1102 -25.56 9.50 -28.52
CA TYR A 1102 -25.38 9.00 -27.16
C TYR A 1102 -26.18 7.73 -26.87
N CYS A 1103 -25.74 6.99 -25.85
CA CYS A 1103 -26.48 5.87 -25.29
C CYS A 1103 -27.54 6.34 -24.28
N SER A 1104 -28.80 5.88 -24.42
CA SER A 1104 -29.87 6.12 -23.43
C SER A 1104 -29.75 5.26 -22.16
N ARG A 1105 -28.71 4.42 -22.05
CA ARG A 1105 -28.32 3.58 -20.90
C ARG A 1105 -29.31 2.47 -20.47
N ILE A 1106 -30.62 2.69 -20.57
CA ILE A 1106 -31.64 1.80 -19.98
C ILE A 1106 -32.32 0.87 -20.99
N CYS A 1107 -32.33 1.20 -22.29
CA CYS A 1107 -33.19 0.53 -23.28
C CYS A 1107 -32.92 -0.98 -23.43
N CYS A 1108 -31.65 -1.40 -23.41
CA CYS A 1108 -31.30 -2.83 -23.49
C CYS A 1108 -31.84 -3.60 -22.28
N THR A 1109 -31.63 -3.05 -21.08
CA THR A 1109 -32.07 -3.66 -19.82
C THR A 1109 -33.60 -3.71 -19.74
N VAL A 1110 -34.32 -2.66 -20.16
CA VAL A 1110 -35.79 -2.64 -20.19
C VAL A 1110 -36.35 -3.60 -21.22
N ALA A 1111 -35.73 -3.74 -22.40
CA ALA A 1111 -36.14 -4.73 -23.39
C ALA A 1111 -36.01 -6.16 -22.86
N ILE A 1112 -34.87 -6.50 -22.23
CA ILE A 1112 -34.64 -7.81 -21.62
C ILE A 1112 -35.64 -8.06 -20.47
N LYS A 1113 -35.88 -7.07 -19.62
CA LYS A 1113 -36.91 -7.12 -18.57
C LYS A 1113 -38.28 -7.48 -19.14
N ASN A 1114 -38.73 -6.73 -20.14
CA ASN A 1114 -40.06 -6.90 -20.72
C ASN A 1114 -40.16 -8.23 -21.48
N ALA A 1115 -39.07 -8.71 -22.08
CA ALA A 1115 -39.01 -10.03 -22.72
C ALA A 1115 -39.18 -11.15 -21.68
N LEU A 1116 -38.47 -11.09 -20.55
CA LEU A 1116 -38.62 -12.05 -19.45
C LEU A 1116 -40.03 -12.02 -18.85
N ALA A 1117 -40.58 -10.82 -18.59
CA ALA A 1117 -41.94 -10.65 -18.10
C ALA A 1117 -43.00 -11.23 -19.06
N LEU A 1118 -42.79 -11.12 -20.37
CA LEU A 1118 -43.65 -11.78 -21.36
C LEU A 1118 -43.46 -13.30 -21.32
N LYS A 1119 -42.23 -13.81 -21.22
CA LYS A 1119 -41.96 -15.26 -21.13
C LYS A 1119 -42.57 -15.91 -19.89
N GLU A 1120 -42.58 -15.22 -18.76
CA GLU A 1120 -43.23 -15.70 -17.54
C GLU A 1120 -44.74 -15.87 -17.72
N ARG A 1121 -45.39 -14.98 -18.48
CA ARG A 1121 -46.84 -14.99 -18.71
C ARG A 1121 -47.26 -15.81 -19.92
N ASN A 1122 -46.39 -15.90 -20.92
CA ASN A 1122 -46.54 -16.67 -22.15
C ASN A 1122 -45.20 -17.35 -22.50
N PRO A 1123 -44.91 -18.53 -21.92
CA PRO A 1123 -43.64 -19.25 -22.17
C PRO A 1123 -43.39 -19.57 -23.64
N ASN A 1124 -44.46 -19.71 -24.43
CA ASN A 1124 -44.42 -20.01 -25.87
C ASN A 1124 -44.21 -18.77 -26.75
N ALA A 1125 -44.18 -17.57 -26.18
CA ALA A 1125 -43.95 -16.34 -26.96
C ALA A 1125 -42.59 -16.40 -27.68
N GLN A 1126 -42.58 -16.11 -28.97
CA GLN A 1126 -41.37 -15.96 -29.77
C GLN A 1126 -40.89 -14.51 -29.65
N ILE A 1127 -39.73 -14.29 -29.04
CA ILE A 1127 -39.22 -12.94 -28.80
C ILE A 1127 -37.86 -12.80 -29.47
N THR A 1128 -37.71 -11.75 -30.28
CA THR A 1128 -36.45 -11.39 -30.92
C THR A 1128 -36.06 -9.96 -30.56
N ILE A 1129 -34.83 -9.77 -30.07
CA ILE A 1129 -34.28 -8.44 -29.77
C ILE A 1129 -33.22 -8.12 -30.83
N LEU A 1130 -33.47 -7.07 -31.62
CA LEU A 1130 -32.53 -6.53 -32.60
C LEU A 1130 -31.67 -5.45 -31.94
N TYR A 1131 -30.34 -5.57 -31.99
CA TYR A 1131 -29.42 -4.68 -31.25
C TYR A 1131 -28.13 -4.37 -32.02
N LYS A 1132 -27.46 -3.27 -31.65
CA LYS A 1132 -26.09 -2.96 -32.09
C LYS A 1132 -25.05 -3.59 -31.14
N ASP A 1133 -25.15 -3.25 -29.86
CA ASP A 1133 -24.46 -3.88 -28.73
C ASP A 1133 -25.43 -4.01 -27.55
N ILE A 1134 -25.42 -5.14 -26.82
CA ILE A 1134 -26.24 -5.30 -25.61
C ILE A 1134 -25.56 -4.60 -24.45
N ARG A 1135 -26.14 -3.55 -23.87
CA ARG A 1135 -25.48 -2.82 -22.75
C ARG A 1135 -26.01 -3.22 -21.38
N THR A 1136 -25.95 -4.52 -21.05
CA THR A 1136 -26.14 -5.02 -19.68
C THR A 1136 -24.79 -5.10 -18.96
N TYR A 1137 -24.65 -4.35 -17.87
CA TYR A 1137 -23.39 -4.23 -17.12
C TYR A 1137 -23.63 -4.44 -15.61
N GLY A 1138 -22.55 -4.69 -14.84
CA GLY A 1138 -22.68 -5.13 -13.45
C GLY A 1138 -23.45 -6.46 -13.37
N PHE A 1139 -24.30 -6.60 -12.36
CA PHE A 1139 -25.16 -7.77 -12.20
C PHE A 1139 -26.32 -7.85 -13.22
N LYS A 1140 -26.56 -6.81 -14.01
CA LYS A 1140 -27.59 -6.86 -15.08
C LYS A 1140 -27.22 -7.83 -16.20
N GLU A 1141 -25.95 -8.22 -16.32
CA GLU A 1141 -25.52 -9.23 -17.30
C GLU A 1141 -26.21 -10.60 -17.07
N ARG A 1142 -26.50 -10.95 -15.82
CA ARG A 1142 -27.23 -12.19 -15.48
C ARG A 1142 -28.59 -12.26 -16.16
N LEU A 1143 -29.25 -11.12 -16.33
CA LEU A 1143 -30.55 -11.03 -16.99
C LEU A 1143 -30.45 -11.35 -18.49
N TYR A 1144 -29.34 -10.95 -19.11
CA TYR A 1144 -29.07 -11.28 -20.50
C TYR A 1144 -28.88 -12.80 -20.66
N THR A 1145 -28.10 -13.43 -19.78
CA THR A 1145 -27.94 -14.88 -19.72
C THR A 1145 -29.30 -15.58 -19.52
N LYS A 1146 -30.06 -15.17 -18.50
CA LYS A 1146 -31.40 -15.71 -18.20
C LYS A 1146 -32.35 -15.59 -19.41
N ALA A 1147 -32.36 -14.46 -20.11
CA ALA A 1147 -33.21 -14.28 -21.29
C ALA A 1147 -32.85 -15.24 -22.43
N ARG A 1148 -31.55 -15.49 -22.66
CA ARG A 1148 -31.10 -16.47 -23.64
C ARG A 1148 -31.53 -17.90 -23.27
N GLU A 1149 -31.41 -18.27 -22.00
CA GLU A 1149 -31.88 -19.58 -21.49
C GLU A 1149 -33.39 -19.76 -21.68
N HIS A 1150 -34.17 -18.69 -21.56
CA HIS A 1150 -35.63 -18.69 -21.81
C HIS A 1150 -36.00 -18.62 -23.30
N GLY A 1151 -35.02 -18.75 -24.20
CA GLY A 1151 -35.22 -18.80 -25.65
C GLY A 1151 -35.58 -17.45 -26.28
N VAL A 1152 -35.14 -16.33 -25.68
CA VAL A 1152 -35.14 -15.02 -26.36
C VAL A 1152 -34.01 -15.00 -27.38
N ILE A 1153 -34.32 -14.65 -28.62
CA ILE A 1153 -33.36 -14.59 -29.72
C ILE A 1153 -32.77 -13.18 -29.78
N PHE A 1154 -31.45 -13.08 -29.86
CA PHE A 1154 -30.74 -11.81 -30.00
C PHE A 1154 -30.09 -11.75 -31.38
N VAL A 1155 -30.45 -10.75 -32.18
CA VAL A 1155 -29.93 -10.58 -33.55
C VAL A 1155 -29.23 -9.23 -33.64
N ARG A 1156 -27.96 -9.24 -34.03
CA ARG A 1156 -27.18 -8.03 -34.19
C ARG A 1156 -27.46 -7.38 -35.54
N TYR A 1157 -27.51 -6.05 -35.56
CA TYR A 1157 -27.49 -5.23 -36.78
C TYR A 1157 -26.42 -4.14 -36.67
N ASN A 1158 -26.07 -3.51 -37.79
CA ASN A 1158 -25.13 -2.39 -37.84
C ASN A 1158 -25.71 -1.26 -38.71
N ASP A 1159 -25.03 -0.11 -38.73
CA ASP A 1159 -25.51 1.10 -39.39
C ASP A 1159 -25.60 0.95 -40.92
N THR A 1160 -24.90 -0.04 -41.49
CA THR A 1160 -24.97 -0.35 -42.92
C THR A 1160 -26.09 -1.35 -43.26
N HIS A 1161 -26.66 -2.04 -42.26
CA HIS A 1161 -27.70 -3.06 -42.41
C HIS A 1161 -28.79 -2.87 -41.34
N GLU A 1162 -29.48 -1.74 -41.39
CA GLU A 1162 -30.58 -1.46 -40.47
C GLU A 1162 -31.80 -2.38 -40.73
N PRO A 1163 -32.59 -2.70 -39.68
CA PRO A 1163 -33.83 -3.45 -39.85
C PRO A 1163 -34.83 -2.70 -40.75
N GLU A 1164 -35.68 -3.43 -41.47
CA GLU A 1164 -36.82 -2.85 -42.19
C GLU A 1164 -38.13 -3.36 -41.58
N VAL A 1165 -39.06 -2.44 -41.29
CA VAL A 1165 -40.42 -2.77 -40.81
C VAL A 1165 -41.43 -2.46 -41.91
N ARG A 1166 -42.18 -3.48 -42.34
CA ARG A 1166 -43.25 -3.35 -43.35
C ARG A 1166 -44.55 -3.92 -42.82
N VAL A 1167 -45.63 -3.14 -42.90
CA VAL A 1167 -46.98 -3.58 -42.53
C VAL A 1167 -47.56 -4.43 -43.67
N GLY A 1168 -47.75 -5.74 -43.43
CA GLY A 1168 -48.37 -6.62 -44.42
C GLY A 1168 -49.90 -6.44 -44.50
N GLU A 1169 -50.48 -6.54 -45.70
CA GLU A 1169 -51.94 -6.64 -45.90
C GLU A 1169 -52.48 -7.90 -45.22
N SER A 1170 -53.65 -7.78 -44.57
CA SER A 1170 -54.27 -8.85 -43.78
C SER A 1170 -54.45 -10.13 -44.58
N ALA A 1171 -53.96 -11.25 -44.04
CA ALA A 1171 -54.16 -12.60 -44.56
C ALA A 1171 -55.62 -13.06 -44.38
N SER A 1172 -56.55 -12.54 -45.18
CA SER A 1172 -57.90 -13.07 -45.35
C SER A 1172 -58.23 -13.46 -46.80
N GLN A 1173 -57.22 -13.48 -47.69
CA GLN A 1173 -57.35 -14.05 -49.03
C GLN A 1173 -56.09 -14.83 -49.42
N ARG A 1174 -56.01 -16.08 -48.97
CA ARG A 1174 -55.32 -17.20 -49.66
C ARG A 1174 -55.74 -18.49 -48.98
N VAL A 1175 -57.00 -18.86 -49.18
CA VAL A 1175 -57.44 -20.26 -49.09
C VAL A 1175 -57.02 -20.90 -50.40
N GLY A 1176 -56.11 -21.88 -50.35
CA GLY A 1176 -55.65 -22.58 -51.55
C GLY A 1176 -54.37 -23.38 -51.34
N GLU A 1177 -54.54 -24.52 -50.68
CA GLU A 1177 -53.75 -25.77 -50.82
C GLU A 1177 -52.22 -25.77 -50.56
N SER A 1178 -51.83 -26.74 -49.71
CA SER A 1178 -50.49 -27.33 -49.52
C SER A 1178 -49.50 -26.68 -48.54
N ALA A 1179 -49.79 -26.74 -47.22
CA ALA A 1179 -48.73 -26.68 -46.20
C ALA A 1179 -49.06 -27.43 -44.89
N SER A 1180 -49.97 -28.42 -44.90
CA SER A 1180 -50.38 -29.17 -43.69
C SER A 1180 -49.65 -30.50 -43.49
N ARG A 1181 -48.52 -30.74 -44.17
CA ARG A 1181 -47.70 -31.95 -44.00
C ARG A 1181 -46.24 -31.61 -44.24
N ARG A 1182 -45.53 -31.22 -43.18
CA ARG A 1182 -44.06 -31.43 -42.95
C ARG A 1182 -43.47 -30.59 -41.81
N VAL A 1183 -44.19 -30.32 -40.72
CA VAL A 1183 -43.55 -29.92 -39.44
C VAL A 1183 -44.40 -30.44 -38.28
N SER A 1184 -44.52 -31.77 -38.15
CA SER A 1184 -45.17 -32.34 -36.96
C SER A 1184 -44.71 -33.76 -36.61
N GLU A 1185 -43.65 -34.30 -37.22
CA GLU A 1185 -43.18 -35.67 -36.92
C GLU A 1185 -41.69 -35.82 -36.59
N SER A 1186 -40.88 -34.75 -36.55
CA SER A 1186 -39.44 -34.90 -36.22
C SER A 1186 -38.99 -34.22 -34.92
N ALA A 1187 -39.83 -33.46 -34.23
CA ALA A 1187 -39.45 -32.77 -32.98
C ALA A 1187 -39.73 -33.58 -31.70
N ASN A 1188 -40.64 -34.56 -31.73
CA ASN A 1188 -41.03 -35.35 -30.54
C ASN A 1188 -40.34 -36.72 -30.43
N GLN A 1189 -39.29 -37.00 -31.20
CA GLN A 1189 -38.59 -38.29 -31.17
C GLN A 1189 -37.08 -38.19 -30.87
N ARG A 1190 -36.59 -37.05 -30.37
CA ARG A 1190 -35.20 -36.91 -29.87
C ARG A 1190 -35.09 -36.11 -28.57
N VAL A 1191 -36.11 -36.20 -27.71
CA VAL A 1191 -36.04 -35.76 -26.30
C VAL A 1191 -36.15 -36.96 -25.34
N SER A 1192 -36.28 -38.19 -25.86
CA SER A 1192 -36.51 -39.39 -25.04
C SER A 1192 -35.35 -40.40 -25.00
N GLU A 1193 -34.13 -40.07 -25.44
CA GLU A 1193 -32.98 -41.01 -25.38
C GLU A 1193 -31.68 -40.50 -24.73
N SER A 1194 -31.59 -39.25 -24.23
CA SER A 1194 -30.41 -38.82 -23.45
C SER A 1194 -30.67 -38.55 -21.96
N ALA A 1195 -31.89 -38.83 -21.48
CA ALA A 1195 -32.28 -38.59 -20.09
C ALA A 1195 -32.32 -39.86 -19.20
N ASN A 1196 -31.82 -41.01 -19.68
CA ASN A 1196 -31.76 -42.23 -18.88
C ASN A 1196 -30.43 -42.96 -19.06
N GLN A 1197 -29.40 -42.52 -18.34
CA GLN A 1197 -28.49 -43.46 -17.69
C GLN A 1197 -27.80 -42.84 -16.46
N ARG A 1198 -28.12 -43.45 -15.31
CA ARG A 1198 -27.43 -43.46 -14.00
C ARG A 1198 -27.86 -42.41 -12.97
N VAL A 1199 -28.95 -42.75 -12.28
CA VAL A 1199 -29.08 -42.63 -10.81
C VAL A 1199 -29.40 -44.02 -10.25
N GLY A 1200 -28.86 -44.30 -9.07
CA GLY A 1200 -29.13 -45.44 -8.20
C GLY A 1200 -27.79 -46.03 -7.73
N GLU A 1201 -27.43 -46.14 -6.46
CA GLU A 1201 -28.07 -46.17 -5.13
C GLU A 1201 -26.86 -46.08 -4.15
N SER A 1202 -26.89 -45.77 -2.86
CA SER A 1202 -27.88 -45.42 -1.84
C SER A 1202 -27.07 -45.04 -0.57
N ALA A 1203 -27.70 -44.25 0.30
CA ALA A 1203 -27.17 -43.79 1.58
C ALA A 1203 -27.15 -44.89 2.67
N SER A 1204 -26.27 -44.76 3.68
CA SER A 1204 -26.67 -44.50 5.09
C SER A 1204 -25.59 -44.84 6.14
N GLN A 1205 -25.36 -43.86 7.04
CA GLN A 1205 -25.15 -43.96 8.50
C GLN A 1205 -23.97 -44.74 9.14
N ARG A 1206 -23.15 -43.92 9.84
CA ARG A 1206 -22.63 -44.01 11.22
C ARG A 1206 -21.64 -45.10 11.67
N ASP A 1207 -20.68 -44.57 12.45
CA ASP A 1207 -19.93 -45.14 13.59
C ASP A 1207 -18.56 -45.82 13.38
N SER A 1208 -17.53 -45.06 13.79
CA SER A 1208 -16.49 -45.39 14.78
C SER A 1208 -15.37 -46.42 14.49
N ILE A 1209 -14.14 -45.89 14.63
CA ILE A 1209 -12.97 -46.45 15.37
C ILE A 1209 -12.08 -47.52 14.71
N SER A 1210 -10.77 -47.22 14.80
CA SER A 1210 -9.57 -48.07 14.92
C SER A 1210 -8.82 -48.58 13.68
N ASN A 1211 -7.57 -48.07 13.58
CA ASN A 1211 -6.28 -48.76 13.35
C ASN A 1211 -6.24 -50.27 13.72
N PRO A 1212 -5.16 -51.05 13.42
CA PRO A 1212 -3.97 -50.79 12.58
C PRO A 1212 -3.54 -52.02 11.72
N GLN A 1213 -2.43 -51.86 10.98
CA GLN A 1213 -1.26 -52.78 10.88
C GLN A 1213 -0.72 -53.02 9.45
N SER A 1214 0.52 -52.58 9.28
CA SER A 1214 1.61 -52.94 8.37
C SER A 1214 1.94 -54.47 8.39
N PRO A 1215 2.97 -55.05 7.68
CA PRO A 1215 4.15 -54.41 7.07
C PRO A 1215 4.81 -55.11 5.82
N ILE A 1216 5.94 -54.53 5.33
CA ILE A 1216 7.13 -55.08 4.56
C ILE A 1216 6.89 -55.69 3.14
N SER A 1217 7.73 -55.66 2.10
CA SER A 1217 9.18 -55.41 1.86
C SER A 1217 9.48 -55.27 0.35
N ASN A 1218 10.56 -54.55 0.03
CA ASN A 1218 11.40 -54.56 -1.20
C ASN A 1218 11.85 -55.99 -1.66
N PRO A 1219 12.53 -56.25 -2.83
CA PRO A 1219 13.59 -55.41 -3.43
C PRO A 1219 13.83 -55.46 -4.99
N GLN A 1220 14.72 -54.53 -5.43
CA GLN A 1220 15.84 -54.66 -6.42
C GLN A 1220 15.66 -54.61 -7.97
N SER A 1221 16.40 -53.62 -8.53
CA SER A 1221 17.02 -53.35 -9.85
C SER A 1221 17.70 -54.55 -10.58
N PRO A 1222 18.19 -54.52 -11.86
CA PRO A 1222 18.93 -53.39 -12.51
C PRO A 1222 19.02 -53.23 -14.09
N ILE A 1223 19.49 -52.04 -14.51
CA ILE A 1223 20.50 -51.69 -15.58
C ILE A 1223 20.23 -51.83 -17.12
N SER A 1224 20.54 -50.70 -17.81
CA SER A 1224 21.19 -50.48 -19.14
C SER A 1224 20.42 -50.14 -20.44
N ASN A 1225 20.71 -48.91 -20.90
CA ASN A 1225 20.83 -48.32 -22.27
C ASN A 1225 21.59 -49.19 -23.31
N PRO A 1226 21.82 -48.80 -24.61
CA PRO A 1226 21.54 -47.52 -25.31
C PRO A 1226 21.09 -47.65 -26.82
N GLN A 1227 20.93 -46.47 -27.47
CA GLN A 1227 21.28 -46.10 -28.87
C GLN A 1227 20.16 -45.58 -29.80
N SER A 1228 20.26 -44.26 -30.02
CA SER A 1228 20.10 -43.40 -31.22
C SER A 1228 20.32 -44.07 -32.62
N PRO A 1229 20.14 -43.40 -33.80
CA PRO A 1229 20.13 -41.93 -34.02
C PRO A 1229 19.24 -41.38 -35.20
N ILE A 1230 19.25 -40.04 -35.37
CA ILE A 1230 18.93 -39.20 -36.57
C ILE A 1230 17.50 -39.39 -37.17
N SER A 1231 16.64 -38.38 -37.32
CA SER A 1231 16.78 -37.01 -37.84
C SER A 1231 15.72 -36.09 -37.23
#